data_AF-A0A812X5Q4-F1
#
_entry.id   AF-A0A812X5Q4-F1
#
_cell.length_a   1.000
_cell.length_b   1.000
_cell.length_c   1.000
_cell.angle_alpha   90.00
_cell.angle_beta   90.00
_cell.angle_gamma   90.00
#
_symmetry.space_group_name_H-M   'P 1'
#
loop_
_entity.id
_entity.type
_entity.pdbx_description
1 polymer ?
#
loop_
_entity_poly.entity_id
_entity_poly.type
_entity_poly.pdbx_seq_one_letter_code
_entity_poly.pdbx_strand_id
1 'polypeptide(L)'
;MAAPGTPIQLPAAGAVQEAAAQQMEQQPVVDPPQPAKPSVTEVPSKDRAIEKYAEFHNLEASTVELKTVEGSTEGLHYWAAYGLDMTARGAVGQAINRSFAKHPKVKELYRWLTDDLNKKFRTTWALERDFQKVLRKRVRKLTSKTKQTEIGSWKNQLQLQNHFGGSEHAEACRQAAHYMKMCKMFPDTFVEWNAWADAENYLLIERLSSSSTSEEWQEVVEMMDEGETFELESVRLKARRKYAASHQLSLEDVSLEDVVVDDGASQAATAVSAMATPQSKRKREDSPTTDEKPPGKSKSGKNGGHKPKPKAKSCASKNNKAQEKKAKELLCLYERGQQIVDRVVGEADRFPSEWSWCKPLLEEYRSKQDEFQKSLHPSGAEDLTEFINEFRLTLISPTALKDLKKAQKDHYYRLLTVFIDRCNSICEQSHGNVGSLSHARNPANREEEEEGLCSEGGIVLYGDRFQISVLHCGFAISKMDEPEQPLLPQQTRAGENLRACLLDRFTMGSIPGADVAELSFHITEAGGRGVSDLALRPEVAKSHGHQHVRRNAGKFYPEPDVTYINTPLFMKRETRRVNERVPMMLPSKLFELFVEKPEVLSKSEKRYEFFNGLSCFEQHPVVSQARSQGIPVRPIALYWDGVRYSVHDSFTGFFVTDLLSEQKFLSFLLSGLDMCQCGCRGWCSLYPALLEWTRDLQKLAARDTVRYAVLDIQTDWPAWLEVVGARFWSHGKFPCPLCMINQEQLCQPHAEGVTVASMPYELFTHDTYEVTLREFTKVVPIPDAETMRTITRHLEYKKATLGRALVCDLPQLGLRKGWRLEPCPGLPDVGQFEFTPLPFDCTFWVGPEDGRLTHGCPLFDIPGLTWESWAIDIMHSWHLGPLQQLVSLTLHFCIGSGLFAPKTIHLNASDRQQMSLLVIKSELFLFYQQLRESDPEWKRKGTEAGMGYYVGRPNY
;
A
#
# COMPACT_ATOMS: atom_id res chain seq x y z
N MET A 1 40.60 -16.78 55.57
CA MET A 1 40.30 -18.03 56.31
C MET A 1 39.33 -18.86 55.48
N ALA A 2 39.62 -20.16 55.37
CA ALA A 2 38.80 -21.27 54.84
C ALA A 2 38.52 -21.40 53.32
N ALA A 3 39.48 -22.09 52.66
CA ALA A 3 39.43 -23.21 51.71
C ALA A 3 38.25 -23.47 50.73
N PRO A 4 38.54 -23.87 49.47
CA PRO A 4 37.58 -24.28 48.44
C PRO A 4 37.34 -25.81 48.38
N GLY A 5 36.13 -26.21 48.00
CA GLY A 5 35.69 -27.60 47.86
C GLY A 5 35.81 -28.16 46.43
N THR A 6 36.28 -29.39 46.38
CA THR A 6 36.77 -30.25 45.28
C THR A 6 35.73 -30.66 44.21
N PRO A 7 36.14 -30.88 42.94
CA PRO A 7 35.30 -31.39 41.87
C PRO A 7 35.23 -32.94 41.85
N ILE A 8 34.08 -33.49 41.47
CA ILE A 8 33.89 -34.94 41.25
C ILE A 8 34.16 -35.26 39.77
N GLN A 9 34.96 -36.30 39.56
CA GLN A 9 35.54 -36.70 38.28
C GLN A 9 35.16 -38.16 37.95
N LEU A 10 35.08 -38.44 36.65
CA LEU A 10 35.28 -39.71 35.92
C LEU A 10 34.07 -40.66 35.70
N PRO A 11 34.10 -41.53 34.65
CA PRO A 11 35.18 -41.80 33.68
C PRO A 11 34.78 -41.81 32.18
N ALA A 12 35.79 -41.74 31.32
CA ALA A 12 35.76 -42.18 29.93
C ALA A 12 36.32 -43.60 29.81
N ALA A 13 35.70 -44.46 28.97
CA ALA A 13 36.36 -45.51 28.19
C ALA A 13 35.34 -46.17 27.26
N GLY A 14 35.71 -46.34 25.99
CA GLY A 14 34.90 -47.02 24.97
C GLY A 14 35.06 -48.54 24.94
N ALA A 15 34.35 -49.10 23.97
CA ALA A 15 34.41 -50.47 23.44
C ALA A 15 33.71 -51.58 24.25
N VAL A 16 32.66 -52.12 23.60
CA VAL A 16 32.25 -53.54 23.45
C VAL A 16 30.74 -53.67 23.60
N GLN A 17 30.03 -53.61 22.48
CA GLN A 17 29.01 -54.60 22.07
C GLN A 17 28.47 -54.23 20.67
N GLU A 18 29.20 -54.71 19.66
CA GLU A 18 28.56 -55.19 18.43
C GLU A 18 27.62 -56.36 18.76
N ALA A 19 26.63 -56.55 17.90
CA ALA A 19 25.67 -57.66 17.84
C ALA A 19 24.32 -57.45 18.57
N ALA A 20 23.50 -56.51 18.06
CA ALA A 20 22.04 -56.70 17.92
C ALA A 20 21.36 -55.50 17.23
N ALA A 21 21.62 -55.27 15.93
CA ALA A 21 20.73 -54.44 15.09
C ALA A 21 21.10 -54.60 13.59
N GLN A 22 20.94 -55.80 13.06
CA GLN A 22 20.75 -55.98 11.62
C GLN A 22 19.36 -56.58 11.42
N GLN A 23 18.69 -56.13 10.35
CA GLN A 23 17.34 -56.47 9.87
C GLN A 23 16.21 -55.56 10.35
N MET A 24 16.00 -54.45 9.64
CA MET A 24 14.74 -54.17 8.96
C MET A 24 14.96 -53.06 7.93
N GLU A 25 15.16 -53.51 6.70
CA GLU A 25 15.17 -52.74 5.46
C GLU A 25 13.76 -52.16 5.23
N GLN A 26 13.60 -50.84 5.32
CA GLN A 26 12.35 -50.16 4.95
C GLN A 26 12.40 -49.78 3.48
N GLN A 27 11.55 -50.46 2.70
CA GLN A 27 11.20 -50.15 1.33
C GLN A 27 10.64 -48.72 1.19
N PRO A 28 10.84 -48.04 0.04
CA PRO A 28 10.25 -46.74 -0.21
C PRO A 28 8.73 -46.85 -0.31
N VAL A 29 8.03 -46.00 0.45
CA VAL A 29 6.59 -45.80 0.32
C VAL A 29 6.31 -45.12 -1.02
N VAL A 30 5.77 -45.87 -1.96
CA VAL A 30 5.22 -45.36 -3.21
C VAL A 30 3.82 -44.80 -2.90
N ASP A 31 3.65 -43.50 -3.08
CA ASP A 31 2.34 -42.85 -2.96
C ASP A 31 1.31 -43.52 -3.88
N PRO A 32 0.05 -43.68 -3.44
CA PRO A 32 -1.01 -44.18 -4.30
C PRO A 32 -1.21 -43.22 -5.49
N PRO A 33 -1.49 -43.74 -6.70
CA PRO A 33 -1.67 -42.92 -7.88
C PRO A 33 -2.82 -41.95 -7.66
N GLN A 34 -2.54 -40.65 -7.82
CA GLN A 34 -3.57 -39.63 -7.86
C GLN A 34 -4.60 -39.98 -8.95
N PRO A 35 -5.91 -39.78 -8.71
CA PRO A 35 -6.91 -39.98 -9.75
C PRO A 35 -6.58 -39.07 -10.94
N ALA A 36 -6.52 -39.67 -12.13
CA ALA A 36 -6.21 -38.98 -13.37
C ALA A 36 -7.15 -37.78 -13.57
N LYS A 37 -6.57 -36.62 -13.90
CA LYS A 37 -7.34 -35.47 -14.40
C LYS A 37 -8.13 -35.90 -15.64
N PRO A 38 -9.42 -35.57 -15.76
CA PRO A 38 -10.17 -35.87 -16.98
C PRO A 38 -9.50 -35.18 -18.17
N SER A 39 -9.21 -35.95 -19.23
CA SER A 39 -8.66 -35.44 -20.47
C SER A 39 -9.70 -34.56 -21.18
N VAL A 40 -9.22 -33.51 -21.86
CA VAL A 40 -10.02 -32.46 -22.53
C VAL A 40 -10.64 -32.96 -23.86
N THR A 41 -10.94 -34.26 -23.97
CA THR A 41 -11.35 -34.89 -25.24
C THR A 41 -12.58 -35.78 -25.11
N GLU A 42 -13.48 -35.51 -24.15
CA GLU A 42 -14.81 -36.12 -24.15
C GLU A 42 -15.77 -35.25 -24.97
N VAL A 43 -16.30 -35.82 -26.06
CA VAL A 43 -17.35 -35.22 -26.90
C VAL A 43 -18.59 -34.94 -26.04
N PRO A 44 -19.22 -33.77 -26.14
CA PRO A 44 -20.42 -33.47 -25.35
C PRO A 44 -21.56 -34.42 -25.74
N SER A 45 -22.08 -35.19 -24.78
CA SER A 45 -23.23 -36.08 -24.99
C SER A 45 -24.52 -35.45 -24.44
N LYS A 46 -25.64 -35.71 -25.13
CA LYS A 46 -26.99 -35.30 -24.73
C LYS A 46 -27.32 -35.75 -23.30
N ASP A 47 -26.90 -36.96 -22.93
CA ASP A 47 -27.13 -37.55 -21.61
C ASP A 47 -26.51 -36.73 -20.48
N ARG A 48 -25.31 -36.17 -20.69
CA ARG A 48 -24.62 -35.37 -19.67
C ARG A 48 -25.26 -34.00 -19.46
N ALA A 49 -25.84 -33.42 -20.51
CA ALA A 49 -26.58 -32.16 -20.40
C ALA A 49 -27.87 -32.37 -19.60
N ILE A 50 -28.58 -33.48 -19.84
CA ILE A 50 -29.76 -33.90 -19.07
C ILE A 50 -29.40 -34.14 -17.60
N GLU A 51 -28.33 -34.88 -17.32
CA GLU A 51 -27.86 -35.13 -15.95
C GLU A 51 -27.56 -33.83 -15.19
N LYS A 52 -26.91 -32.86 -15.85
CA LYS A 52 -26.55 -31.58 -15.22
C LYS A 52 -27.75 -30.67 -14.99
N TYR A 53 -28.69 -30.64 -15.93
CA TYR A 53 -29.95 -29.92 -15.76
C TYR A 53 -30.78 -30.54 -14.63
N ALA A 54 -30.91 -31.87 -14.60
CA ALA A 54 -31.61 -32.60 -13.57
C ALA A 54 -30.99 -32.37 -12.18
N GLU A 55 -29.65 -32.43 -12.06
CA GLU A 55 -28.93 -32.14 -10.82
C GLU A 55 -29.20 -30.71 -10.31
N PHE A 56 -29.22 -29.73 -11.22
CA PHE A 56 -29.44 -28.33 -10.87
C PHE A 56 -30.87 -28.07 -10.38
N HIS A 57 -31.86 -28.66 -11.04
CA HIS A 57 -33.27 -28.53 -10.67
C HIS A 57 -33.75 -29.57 -9.62
N ASN A 58 -32.84 -30.40 -9.11
CA ASN A 58 -33.13 -31.56 -8.24
C ASN A 58 -34.22 -32.50 -8.79
N LEU A 59 -34.17 -32.75 -10.10
CA LEU A 59 -35.00 -33.74 -10.79
C LEU A 59 -34.19 -35.04 -10.98
N GLU A 60 -34.86 -36.17 -11.19
CA GLU A 60 -34.17 -37.39 -11.64
C GLU A 60 -33.80 -37.24 -13.12
N ALA A 61 -32.59 -37.64 -13.52
CA ALA A 61 -32.15 -37.50 -14.92
C ALA A 61 -33.06 -38.25 -15.91
N SER A 62 -33.73 -39.32 -15.47
CA SER A 62 -34.72 -40.08 -16.23
C SER A 62 -36.03 -39.35 -16.48
N THR A 63 -36.34 -38.30 -15.70
CA THR A 63 -37.59 -37.52 -15.82
C THR A 63 -37.40 -36.20 -16.58
N VAL A 64 -36.17 -35.88 -16.96
CA VAL A 64 -35.83 -34.68 -17.73
C VAL A 64 -35.73 -35.06 -19.21
N GLU A 65 -36.73 -34.65 -19.98
CA GLU A 65 -36.70 -34.82 -21.44
C GLU A 65 -35.71 -33.83 -22.08
N LEU A 66 -34.99 -34.27 -23.12
CA LEU A 66 -33.96 -33.46 -23.79
C LEU A 66 -34.50 -32.12 -24.31
N LYS A 67 -35.75 -32.12 -24.83
CA LYS A 67 -36.45 -30.89 -25.27
C LYS A 67 -36.58 -29.84 -24.17
N THR A 68 -36.68 -30.27 -22.91
CA THR A 68 -36.76 -29.37 -21.76
C THR A 68 -35.42 -28.67 -21.52
N VAL A 69 -34.30 -29.39 -21.73
CA VAL A 69 -32.95 -28.83 -21.59
C VAL A 69 -32.65 -27.88 -22.76
N GLU A 70 -33.03 -28.24 -23.99
CA GLU A 70 -32.79 -27.46 -25.21
C GLU A 70 -33.62 -26.16 -25.26
N GLY A 71 -34.83 -26.15 -24.69
CA GLY A 71 -35.68 -24.96 -24.60
C GLY A 71 -35.38 -24.04 -23.41
N SER A 72 -34.49 -24.45 -22.50
CA SER A 72 -34.18 -23.71 -21.27
C SER A 72 -33.01 -22.74 -21.45
N THR A 73 -33.08 -21.60 -20.75
CA THR A 73 -31.98 -20.63 -20.62
C THR A 73 -30.70 -21.27 -20.08
N GLU A 74 -30.84 -22.28 -19.23
CA GLU A 74 -29.79 -23.01 -18.54
C GLU A 74 -29.03 -23.95 -19.50
N GLY A 75 -29.74 -24.62 -20.41
CA GLY A 75 -29.13 -25.43 -21.46
C GLY A 75 -28.32 -24.56 -22.43
N LEU A 76 -28.85 -23.40 -22.82
CA LEU A 76 -28.14 -22.42 -23.65
C LEU A 76 -26.86 -21.89 -22.98
N HIS A 77 -26.91 -21.61 -21.67
CA HIS A 77 -25.74 -21.19 -20.90
C HIS A 77 -24.66 -22.28 -20.82
N TYR A 78 -25.07 -23.55 -20.68
CA TYR A 78 -24.15 -24.68 -20.68
C TYR A 78 -23.38 -24.78 -22.01
N TRP A 79 -24.09 -24.76 -23.15
CA TRP A 79 -23.48 -24.85 -24.47
C TRP A 79 -22.61 -23.62 -24.80
N ALA A 80 -23.04 -22.42 -24.41
CA ALA A 80 -22.30 -21.20 -24.65
C ALA A 80 -20.98 -21.15 -23.83
N ALA A 81 -20.95 -21.70 -22.62
CA ALA A 81 -19.75 -21.77 -21.78
C ALA A 81 -18.89 -23.03 -21.98
N TYR A 82 -19.38 -24.01 -22.75
CA TYR A 82 -18.70 -25.29 -22.96
C TYR A 82 -17.30 -25.13 -23.59
N GLY A 83 -16.33 -25.89 -23.05
CA GLY A 83 -14.93 -25.89 -23.48
C GLY A 83 -14.08 -24.70 -22.99
N LEU A 84 -14.67 -23.74 -22.27
CA LEU A 84 -13.92 -22.59 -21.74
C LEU A 84 -13.32 -22.91 -20.36
N ASP A 85 -12.03 -22.60 -20.18
CA ASP A 85 -11.36 -22.72 -18.89
C ASP A 85 -11.78 -21.58 -17.96
N MET A 86 -12.74 -21.89 -17.07
CA MET A 86 -13.28 -20.99 -16.05
C MET A 86 -12.47 -20.99 -14.75
N THR A 87 -11.28 -21.58 -14.72
CA THR A 87 -10.40 -21.47 -13.55
C THR A 87 -9.82 -20.06 -13.41
N ALA A 88 -9.28 -19.74 -12.24
CA ALA A 88 -8.63 -18.43 -12.00
C ALA A 88 -7.43 -18.18 -12.91
N ARG A 89 -6.78 -19.25 -13.35
CA ARG A 89 -5.61 -19.20 -14.23
C ARG A 89 -5.96 -19.39 -15.70
N GLY A 90 -7.18 -19.85 -16.00
CA GLY A 90 -7.71 -20.01 -17.34
C GLY A 90 -7.86 -18.70 -18.11
N ALA A 91 -8.02 -18.81 -19.43
CA ALA A 91 -8.03 -17.66 -20.33
C ALA A 91 -9.10 -16.62 -19.94
N VAL A 92 -10.28 -17.05 -19.50
CA VAL A 92 -11.38 -16.19 -19.03
C VAL A 92 -11.01 -15.50 -17.73
N GLY A 93 -10.50 -16.24 -16.74
CA GLY A 93 -10.08 -15.70 -15.44
C GLY A 93 -8.97 -14.66 -15.59
N GLN A 94 -7.99 -14.90 -16.46
CA GLN A 94 -6.92 -13.96 -16.76
C GLN A 94 -7.45 -12.69 -17.46
N ALA A 95 -8.44 -12.84 -18.35
CA ALA A 95 -9.01 -11.69 -19.04
C ALA A 95 -9.89 -10.81 -18.13
N ILE A 96 -10.57 -11.41 -17.14
CA ILE A 96 -11.28 -10.69 -16.06
C ILE A 96 -10.28 -9.94 -15.19
N ASN A 97 -9.21 -10.60 -14.74
CA ASN A 97 -8.18 -9.98 -13.91
C ASN A 97 -7.53 -8.77 -14.60
N ARG A 98 -7.30 -8.83 -15.91
CA ARG A 98 -6.83 -7.68 -16.71
C ARG A 98 -7.87 -6.56 -16.77
N SER A 99 -9.15 -6.89 -16.89
CA SER A 99 -10.23 -5.89 -16.94
C SER A 99 -10.41 -5.19 -15.58
N PHE A 100 -10.26 -5.92 -14.48
CA PHE A 100 -10.33 -5.37 -13.11
C PHE A 100 -9.11 -4.57 -12.69
N ALA A 101 -7.99 -4.67 -13.42
CA ALA A 101 -6.81 -3.82 -13.14
C ALA A 101 -7.15 -2.32 -13.23
N LYS A 102 -8.15 -1.95 -14.02
CA LYS A 102 -8.65 -0.57 -14.15
C LYS A 102 -9.65 -0.17 -13.06
N HIS A 103 -10.16 -1.13 -12.27
CA HIS A 103 -11.16 -0.91 -11.24
C HIS A 103 -10.78 -1.64 -9.93
N PRO A 104 -9.89 -1.04 -9.11
CA PRO A 104 -9.29 -1.70 -7.93
C PRO A 104 -10.33 -2.21 -6.92
N LYS A 105 -11.42 -1.47 -6.73
CA LYS A 105 -12.53 -1.85 -5.84
C LYS A 105 -13.25 -3.12 -6.31
N VAL A 106 -13.40 -3.31 -7.62
CA VAL A 106 -14.02 -4.51 -8.20
C VAL A 106 -13.07 -5.70 -8.08
N LYS A 107 -11.77 -5.49 -8.26
CA LYS A 107 -10.74 -6.51 -8.03
C LYS A 107 -10.72 -6.99 -6.58
N GLU A 108 -10.89 -6.07 -5.65
CA GLU A 108 -11.00 -6.36 -4.22
C GLU A 108 -12.27 -7.15 -3.93
N LEU A 109 -13.44 -6.70 -4.38
CA LEU A 109 -14.71 -7.42 -4.23
C LEU A 109 -14.67 -8.85 -4.82
N TYR A 110 -14.06 -9.01 -6.00
CA TYR A 110 -13.93 -10.31 -6.65
C TYR A 110 -13.07 -11.30 -5.83
N ARG A 111 -12.04 -10.82 -5.11
CA ARG A 111 -11.23 -11.67 -4.22
C ARG A 111 -12.03 -12.26 -3.05
N TRP A 112 -13.14 -11.63 -2.67
CA TRP A 112 -13.98 -12.07 -1.55
C TRP A 112 -15.11 -13.00 -1.97
N LEU A 113 -15.32 -13.24 -3.28
CA LEU A 113 -16.24 -14.26 -3.75
C LEU A 113 -15.69 -15.65 -3.41
N THR A 114 -16.57 -16.58 -3.06
CA THR A 114 -16.20 -17.99 -2.91
C THR A 114 -15.82 -18.59 -4.25
N ASP A 115 -15.09 -19.71 -4.27
CA ASP A 115 -14.65 -20.33 -5.54
C ASP A 115 -15.82 -20.68 -6.49
N ASP A 116 -16.97 -21.09 -5.95
CA ASP A 116 -18.19 -21.35 -6.72
C ASP A 116 -18.80 -20.07 -7.29
N LEU A 117 -18.84 -18.98 -6.51
CA LEU A 117 -19.34 -17.69 -6.99
C LEU A 117 -18.38 -17.08 -8.00
N ASN A 118 -17.07 -17.23 -7.81
CA ASN A 118 -16.06 -16.85 -8.78
C ASN A 118 -16.23 -17.64 -10.08
N LYS A 119 -16.49 -18.95 -10.01
CA LYS A 119 -16.73 -19.77 -11.21
C LYS A 119 -18.01 -19.33 -11.93
N LYS A 120 -19.12 -19.12 -11.22
CA LYS A 120 -20.37 -18.60 -11.80
C LYS A 120 -20.18 -17.22 -12.41
N PHE A 121 -19.55 -16.30 -11.70
CA PHE A 121 -19.25 -14.95 -12.19
C PHE A 121 -18.41 -14.98 -13.46
N ARG A 122 -17.36 -15.82 -13.52
CA ARG A 122 -16.55 -16.01 -14.73
C ARG A 122 -17.37 -16.56 -15.90
N THR A 123 -18.26 -17.51 -15.63
CA THR A 123 -19.16 -18.06 -16.63
C THR A 123 -20.10 -16.99 -17.17
N THR A 124 -20.81 -16.27 -16.30
CA THR A 124 -21.73 -15.18 -16.68
C THR A 124 -21.00 -14.08 -17.45
N TRP A 125 -19.84 -13.65 -16.95
CA TRP A 125 -19.04 -12.63 -17.62
C TRP A 125 -18.53 -13.09 -18.99
N ALA A 126 -18.14 -14.36 -19.15
CA ALA A 126 -17.74 -14.89 -20.47
C ALA A 126 -18.90 -14.89 -21.47
N LEU A 127 -20.13 -15.09 -21.00
CA LEU A 127 -21.33 -15.03 -21.82
C LEU A 127 -21.62 -13.60 -22.28
N GLU A 128 -21.39 -12.60 -21.42
CA GLU A 128 -21.72 -11.19 -21.68
C GLU A 128 -20.63 -10.40 -22.44
N ARG A 129 -19.35 -10.75 -22.24
CA ARG A 129 -18.22 -9.83 -22.57
C ARG A 129 -17.87 -9.70 -24.06
N ASP A 130 -18.35 -10.58 -24.92
CA ASP A 130 -18.14 -10.44 -26.37
C ASP A 130 -19.45 -10.04 -27.06
N PHE A 131 -19.70 -8.73 -27.18
CA PHE A 131 -20.22 -8.11 -28.39
C PHE A 131 -19.66 -6.69 -28.59
N GLN A 132 -19.04 -6.51 -29.76
CA GLN A 132 -18.52 -5.26 -30.30
C GLN A 132 -19.66 -4.42 -30.87
N LYS A 133 -20.15 -3.39 -30.17
CA LYS A 133 -20.67 -2.12 -30.75
C LYS A 133 -20.55 -0.97 -29.73
N VAL A 134 -19.37 -0.81 -29.13
CA VAL A 134 -19.03 0.36 -28.32
C VAL A 134 -18.41 1.40 -29.22
N LEU A 135 -19.06 2.55 -29.38
CA LEU A 135 -18.43 3.70 -30.03
C LEU A 135 -17.58 4.43 -28.99
N ARG A 136 -16.25 4.38 -29.15
CA ARG A 136 -15.32 5.05 -28.23
C ARG A 136 -15.15 6.49 -28.67
N LYS A 137 -15.60 7.44 -27.85
CA LYS A 137 -15.40 8.87 -28.09
C LYS A 137 -14.52 9.45 -26.98
N ARG A 138 -13.46 10.18 -27.35
CA ARG A 138 -12.67 10.96 -26.40
C ARG A 138 -13.35 12.29 -26.16
N VAL A 139 -13.67 12.59 -24.90
CA VAL A 139 -14.28 13.86 -24.50
C VAL A 139 -13.33 14.57 -23.53
N ARG A 140 -13.11 15.86 -23.79
CA ARG A 140 -12.27 16.75 -22.97
C ARG A 140 -13.10 17.23 -21.77
N LYS A 141 -12.69 16.93 -20.55
CA LYS A 141 -13.41 17.36 -19.34
C LYS A 141 -12.52 18.28 -18.49
N LEU A 142 -12.95 19.54 -18.35
CA LEU A 142 -12.37 20.47 -17.39
C LEU A 142 -13.08 20.29 -16.04
N THR A 143 -12.31 20.13 -14.96
CA THR A 143 -12.87 20.11 -13.61
C THR A 143 -12.14 21.13 -12.75
N SER A 144 -12.87 22.08 -12.19
CA SER A 144 -12.37 23.05 -11.21
C SER A 144 -12.70 22.59 -9.79
N LYS A 145 -11.71 22.61 -8.89
CA LYS A 145 -11.88 22.38 -7.46
C LYS A 145 -11.46 23.62 -6.68
N THR A 146 -12.29 24.02 -5.73
CA THR A 146 -12.01 25.12 -4.79
C THR A 146 -11.72 24.53 -3.43
N LYS A 147 -10.56 24.83 -2.83
CA LYS A 147 -10.18 24.39 -1.49
C LYS A 147 -10.18 25.60 -0.56
N GLN A 148 -10.86 25.49 0.59
CA GLN A 148 -10.82 26.48 1.66
C GLN A 148 -9.77 26.07 2.70
N THR A 149 -8.96 27.03 3.14
CA THR A 149 -8.06 26.88 4.29
C THR A 149 -8.22 28.13 5.16
N GLU A 150 -8.55 27.94 6.43
CA GLU A 150 -8.69 29.01 7.41
C GLU A 150 -7.30 29.47 7.87
N ILE A 151 -7.01 30.78 7.80
CA ILE A 151 -5.78 31.37 8.33
C ILE A 151 -6.21 32.40 9.38
N GLY A 152 -5.78 32.21 10.63
CA GLY A 152 -5.98 33.20 11.68
C GLY A 152 -4.93 34.31 11.63
N SER A 153 -5.33 35.55 11.87
CA SER A 153 -4.44 36.69 12.05
C SER A 153 -4.72 37.41 13.37
N TRP A 154 -3.67 37.82 14.08
CA TRP A 154 -3.81 38.53 15.36
C TRP A 154 -4.20 40.00 15.13
N LYS A 155 -5.28 40.46 15.77
CA LYS A 155 -5.81 41.83 15.67
C LYS A 155 -6.02 42.45 17.04
N ASN A 156 -5.71 43.73 17.20
CA ASN A 156 -6.10 44.48 18.40
C ASN A 156 -7.58 44.93 18.32
N GLN A 157 -8.10 45.52 19.40
CA GLN A 157 -9.50 45.95 19.48
C GLN A 157 -9.90 46.90 18.32
N LEU A 158 -9.08 47.90 18.00
CA LEU A 158 -9.40 48.86 16.95
C LEU A 158 -9.41 48.20 15.56
N GLN A 159 -8.50 47.26 15.32
CA GLN A 159 -8.46 46.47 14.09
C GLN A 159 -9.67 45.54 13.97
N LEU A 160 -10.16 44.95 15.07
CA LEU A 160 -11.40 44.18 15.09
C LEU A 160 -12.61 45.07 14.80
N GLN A 161 -12.69 46.26 15.41
CA GLN A 161 -13.76 47.22 15.15
C GLN A 161 -13.78 47.62 13.68
N ASN A 162 -12.62 47.94 13.10
CA ASN A 162 -12.49 48.24 11.68
C ASN A 162 -12.87 47.05 10.80
N HIS A 163 -12.54 45.82 11.22
CA HIS A 163 -12.96 44.62 10.51
C HIS A 163 -14.49 44.43 10.51
N PHE A 164 -15.16 44.73 11.63
CA PHE A 164 -16.63 44.61 11.74
C PHE A 164 -17.41 45.82 11.21
N GLY A 165 -16.74 46.82 10.64
CA GLY A 165 -17.40 47.95 9.98
C GLY A 165 -16.93 49.34 10.39
N GLY A 166 -15.91 49.48 11.24
CA GLY A 166 -15.33 50.78 11.65
C GLY A 166 -15.62 51.15 13.11
N SER A 167 -14.69 51.84 13.76
CA SER A 167 -14.84 52.31 15.16
C SER A 167 -16.01 53.27 15.38
N GLU A 168 -16.43 53.95 14.33
CA GLU A 168 -17.52 54.92 14.28
C GLU A 168 -18.90 54.27 14.27
N HIS A 169 -19.00 52.97 13.97
CA HIS A 169 -20.27 52.24 13.96
C HIS A 169 -20.49 51.48 15.28
N ALA A 170 -21.51 51.87 16.03
CA ALA A 170 -21.83 51.29 17.35
C ALA A 170 -22.01 49.76 17.32
N GLU A 171 -22.57 49.23 16.23
CA GLU A 171 -22.77 47.80 16.04
C GLU A 171 -21.45 47.04 15.84
N ALA A 172 -20.51 47.61 15.07
CA ALA A 172 -19.18 47.05 14.87
C ALA A 172 -18.37 47.02 16.19
N CYS A 173 -18.47 48.10 16.97
CA CYS A 173 -17.90 48.17 18.32
C CYS A 173 -18.46 47.10 19.26
N ARG A 174 -19.78 46.85 19.20
CA ARG A 174 -20.45 45.81 19.98
C ARG A 174 -19.98 44.41 19.58
N GLN A 175 -19.87 44.15 18.28
CA GLN A 175 -19.43 42.85 17.76
C GLN A 175 -17.97 42.56 18.09
N ALA A 176 -17.08 43.54 17.96
CA ALA A 176 -15.68 43.44 18.37
C ALA A 176 -15.55 43.11 19.86
N ALA A 177 -16.29 43.82 20.73
CA ALA A 177 -16.27 43.56 22.17
C ALA A 177 -16.78 42.15 22.53
N HIS A 178 -17.80 41.66 21.81
CA HIS A 178 -18.34 40.31 22.02
C HIS A 178 -17.33 39.23 21.57
N TYR A 179 -16.67 39.45 20.43
CA TYR A 179 -15.61 38.57 19.95
C TYR A 179 -14.41 38.52 20.91
N MET A 180 -13.95 39.67 21.42
CA MET A 180 -12.89 39.73 22.44
C MET A 180 -13.28 38.98 23.72
N LYS A 181 -14.53 39.10 24.16
CA LYS A 181 -15.04 38.37 25.33
C LYS A 181 -14.99 36.86 25.12
N MET A 182 -15.31 36.38 23.92
CA MET A 182 -15.21 34.96 23.55
C MET A 182 -13.76 34.48 23.57
N CYS A 183 -12.82 35.23 22.98
CA CYS A 183 -11.40 34.88 23.01
C CYS A 183 -10.86 34.80 24.45
N LYS A 184 -11.30 35.69 25.36
CA LYS A 184 -10.92 35.66 26.79
C LYS A 184 -11.43 34.45 27.56
N MET A 185 -12.37 33.67 27.01
CA MET A 185 -12.75 32.37 27.61
C MET A 185 -11.64 31.32 27.47
N PHE A 186 -10.70 31.54 26.53
CA PHE A 186 -9.59 30.65 26.22
C PHE A 186 -8.30 31.48 26.05
N PRO A 187 -7.83 32.14 27.13
CA PRO A 187 -6.79 33.15 27.05
C PRO A 187 -5.47 32.59 26.50
N ASP A 188 -5.13 31.34 26.81
CA ASP A 188 -3.87 30.71 26.37
C ASP A 188 -3.83 30.39 24.86
N THR A 189 -4.94 30.52 24.15
CA THR A 189 -5.07 30.11 22.73
C THR A 189 -5.46 31.28 21.81
N PHE A 190 -6.33 32.18 22.27
CA PHE A 190 -6.92 33.22 21.41
C PHE A 190 -6.60 34.65 21.86
N VAL A 191 -5.78 34.82 22.89
CA VAL A 191 -5.33 36.13 23.38
C VAL A 191 -3.81 36.12 23.51
N GLU A 192 -3.15 37.11 22.90
CA GLU A 192 -1.70 37.28 23.00
C GLU A 192 -1.40 38.73 23.39
N TRP A 193 -0.47 38.94 24.33
CA TRP A 193 -0.06 40.28 24.73
C TRP A 193 0.98 40.83 23.75
N ASN A 194 0.70 41.98 23.14
CA ASN A 194 1.67 42.65 22.28
C ASN A 194 2.44 43.70 23.09
N ALA A 195 3.68 43.36 23.45
CA ALA A 195 4.55 44.23 24.25
C ALA A 195 4.92 45.55 23.57
N TRP A 196 4.85 45.64 22.23
CA TRP A 196 5.19 46.87 21.50
C TRP A 196 4.04 47.88 21.47
N ALA A 197 2.80 47.39 21.41
CA ALA A 197 1.59 48.23 21.40
C ALA A 197 0.98 48.44 22.80
N ASP A 198 1.54 47.79 23.82
CA ASP A 198 1.03 47.77 25.20
C ASP A 198 -0.47 47.40 25.26
N ALA A 199 -0.86 46.40 24.46
CA ALA A 199 -2.26 46.02 24.25
C ALA A 199 -2.44 44.51 24.00
N GLU A 200 -3.64 44.02 24.33
CA GLU A 200 -4.07 42.65 24.02
C GLU A 200 -4.43 42.51 22.52
N ASN A 201 -3.90 41.47 21.88
CA ASN A 201 -4.26 41.03 20.55
C ASN A 201 -5.12 39.77 20.61
N TYR A 202 -6.00 39.62 19.63
CA TYR A 202 -7.00 38.56 19.54
C TYR A 202 -6.90 37.88 18.19
N LEU A 203 -6.92 36.54 18.16
CA LEU A 203 -6.83 35.78 16.92
C LEU A 203 -8.16 35.88 16.15
N LEU A 204 -8.16 36.58 15.02
CA LEU A 204 -9.29 36.67 14.09
C LEU A 204 -9.10 35.65 12.97
N ILE A 205 -10.02 34.70 12.84
CA ILE A 205 -9.97 33.66 11.80
C ILE A 205 -10.55 34.23 10.50
N GLU A 206 -9.68 34.50 9.51
CA GLU A 206 -10.08 35.03 8.19
C GLU A 206 -10.14 33.88 7.15
N ARG A 207 -11.15 33.92 6.26
CA ARG A 207 -11.45 32.86 5.28
C ARG A 207 -10.95 33.24 3.88
N LEU A 208 -10.06 32.45 3.28
CA LEU A 208 -9.65 32.59 1.87
C LEU A 208 -9.86 31.27 1.10
N SER A 209 -10.41 31.37 -0.12
CA SER A 209 -10.60 30.25 -1.04
C SER A 209 -9.55 30.30 -2.16
N SER A 210 -8.97 29.15 -2.52
CA SER A 210 -8.18 29.00 -3.74
C SER A 210 -8.84 28.00 -4.67
N SER A 211 -8.91 28.32 -5.97
CA SER A 211 -9.46 27.43 -7.00
C SER A 211 -8.35 26.93 -7.92
N SER A 212 -8.28 25.63 -8.14
CA SER A 212 -7.43 25.03 -9.18
C SER A 212 -8.28 24.33 -10.22
N THR A 213 -7.88 24.42 -11.48
CA THR A 213 -8.55 23.79 -12.61
C THR A 213 -7.64 22.73 -13.20
N SER A 214 -8.10 21.49 -13.26
CA SER A 214 -7.37 20.40 -13.88
C SER A 214 -8.11 19.91 -15.14
N GLU A 215 -7.33 19.60 -16.16
CA GLU A 215 -7.81 19.14 -17.46
C GLU A 215 -7.46 17.67 -17.64
N GLU A 216 -8.45 16.83 -17.94
CA GLU A 216 -8.25 15.41 -18.21
C GLU A 216 -9.03 14.96 -19.45
N TRP A 217 -8.44 14.02 -20.20
CA TRP A 217 -9.06 13.37 -21.35
C TRP A 217 -9.77 12.10 -20.88
N GLN A 218 -11.09 12.09 -20.96
CA GLN A 218 -11.90 10.94 -20.57
C GLN A 218 -12.38 10.20 -21.82
N GLU A 219 -12.14 8.90 -21.87
CA GLU A 219 -12.67 8.01 -22.91
C GLU A 219 -14.10 7.61 -22.49
N VAL A 220 -15.10 8.13 -23.18
CA VAL A 220 -16.51 7.83 -22.93
C VAL A 220 -16.93 6.69 -23.85
N VAL A 221 -17.54 5.68 -23.24
CA VAL A 221 -18.04 4.47 -23.87
C VAL A 221 -19.56 4.61 -23.92
N GLU A 222 -20.11 4.86 -25.11
CA GLU A 222 -21.56 4.87 -25.36
C GLU A 222 -22.01 3.51 -25.89
N MET A 223 -23.10 2.99 -25.33
CA MET A 223 -23.77 1.77 -25.76
C MET A 223 -24.74 2.09 -26.90
N MET A 224 -24.75 1.29 -27.97
CA MET A 224 -25.78 1.39 -29.01
C MET A 224 -26.91 0.38 -28.71
N ASP A 225 -28.07 0.93 -28.35
CA ASP A 225 -29.40 0.30 -28.15
C ASP A 225 -29.64 -0.51 -26.85
N GLU A 226 -30.80 -0.25 -26.22
CA GLU A 226 -31.24 -0.77 -24.89
C GLU A 226 -32.54 -1.60 -24.98
N GLY A 227 -32.68 -2.48 -25.97
CA GLY A 227 -33.86 -3.35 -26.09
C GLY A 227 -33.73 -4.69 -25.35
N GLU A 228 -34.73 -5.06 -24.54
CA GLU A 228 -34.80 -6.34 -23.77
C GLU A 228 -34.73 -7.62 -24.64
N THR A 229 -35.01 -7.55 -25.94
CA THR A 229 -34.92 -8.70 -26.87
C THR A 229 -33.47 -9.09 -27.24
N PHE A 230 -32.48 -8.24 -26.91
CA PHE A 230 -31.11 -8.36 -27.40
C PHE A 230 -30.27 -9.43 -26.69
N GLU A 231 -30.41 -9.57 -25.37
CA GLU A 231 -29.59 -10.51 -24.58
C GLU A 231 -29.82 -11.97 -25.01
N LEU A 232 -31.09 -12.34 -25.22
CA LEU A 232 -31.51 -13.68 -25.63
C LEU A 232 -31.07 -14.01 -27.07
N GLU A 233 -31.16 -13.06 -28.01
CA GLU A 233 -30.66 -13.24 -29.38
C GLU A 233 -29.13 -13.40 -29.42
N SER A 234 -28.42 -12.67 -28.56
CA SER A 234 -26.96 -12.73 -28.47
C SER A 234 -26.46 -14.13 -28.07
N VAL A 235 -27.16 -14.77 -27.12
CA VAL A 235 -26.88 -16.13 -26.63
C VAL A 235 -27.18 -17.16 -27.71
N ARG A 236 -28.33 -17.00 -28.40
CA ARG A 236 -28.74 -17.85 -29.54
C ARG A 236 -27.73 -17.84 -30.69
N LEU A 237 -27.18 -16.67 -31.04
CA LEU A 237 -26.18 -16.55 -32.11
C LEU A 237 -24.84 -17.21 -31.76
N LYS A 238 -24.43 -17.13 -30.47
CA LYS A 238 -23.21 -17.81 -29.98
C LYS A 238 -23.36 -19.34 -29.99
N ALA A 239 -24.54 -19.84 -29.63
CA ALA A 239 -24.86 -21.27 -29.71
C ALA A 239 -24.78 -21.78 -31.16
N ARG A 240 -25.39 -21.07 -32.12
CA ARG A 240 -25.31 -21.39 -33.57
C ARG A 240 -23.88 -21.43 -34.10
N ARG A 241 -23.04 -20.45 -33.74
CA ARG A 241 -21.63 -20.41 -34.16
C ARG A 241 -20.82 -21.60 -33.66
N LYS A 242 -21.02 -22.00 -32.40
CA LYS A 242 -20.34 -23.16 -31.84
C LYS A 242 -20.84 -24.48 -32.42
N TYR A 243 -22.16 -24.60 -32.63
CA TYR A 243 -22.76 -25.76 -33.27
C TYR A 243 -22.28 -25.93 -34.73
N ALA A 244 -22.26 -24.83 -35.49
CA ALA A 244 -21.71 -24.78 -36.84
C ALA A 244 -20.24 -25.22 -36.87
N ALA A 245 -19.43 -24.71 -35.93
CA ALA A 245 -18.02 -25.07 -35.83
C ALA A 245 -17.80 -26.55 -35.44
N SER A 246 -18.62 -27.15 -34.57
CA SER A 246 -18.47 -28.55 -34.16
C SER A 246 -18.90 -29.53 -35.24
N HIS A 247 -19.85 -29.14 -36.10
CA HIS A 247 -20.35 -29.96 -37.22
C HIS A 247 -19.72 -29.56 -38.57
N GLN A 248 -18.77 -28.61 -38.57
CA GLN A 248 -18.10 -28.09 -39.77
C GLN A 248 -19.06 -27.50 -40.82
N LEU A 249 -20.15 -26.89 -40.37
CA LEU A 249 -21.15 -26.20 -41.19
C LEU A 249 -20.87 -24.69 -41.21
N SER A 250 -21.36 -23.98 -42.23
CA SER A 250 -21.33 -22.52 -42.24
C SER A 250 -22.41 -21.96 -41.30
N LEU A 251 -22.20 -20.76 -40.75
CA LEU A 251 -23.18 -20.15 -39.82
C LEU A 251 -24.54 -19.88 -40.49
N GLU A 252 -24.52 -19.66 -41.80
CA GLU A 252 -25.71 -19.37 -42.62
C GLU A 252 -26.58 -20.63 -42.82
N ASP A 253 -25.96 -21.81 -42.76
CA ASP A 253 -26.62 -23.11 -42.94
C ASP A 253 -27.16 -23.74 -41.64
N VAL A 254 -26.95 -23.09 -40.50
CA VAL A 254 -27.42 -23.57 -39.19
C VAL A 254 -28.53 -22.67 -38.72
N SER A 255 -29.80 -23.09 -38.80
CA SER A 255 -30.95 -22.36 -38.25
C SER A 255 -31.01 -22.46 -36.73
N LEU A 256 -31.91 -21.69 -36.09
CA LEU A 256 -32.17 -21.83 -34.65
C LEU A 256 -32.85 -23.16 -34.32
N GLU A 257 -33.62 -23.73 -35.27
CA GLU A 257 -34.26 -25.03 -35.10
C GLU A 257 -33.28 -26.20 -35.25
N ASP A 258 -32.22 -26.09 -36.07
CA ASP A 258 -31.18 -27.14 -36.22
C ASP A 258 -30.32 -27.32 -34.96
N VAL A 259 -30.20 -26.27 -34.15
CA VAL A 259 -29.56 -26.34 -32.83
C VAL A 259 -30.47 -27.02 -31.79
N VAL A 260 -31.77 -27.15 -32.08
CA VAL A 260 -32.84 -27.54 -31.13
C VAL A 260 -33.53 -28.87 -31.49
N VAL A 261 -33.42 -29.37 -32.72
CA VAL A 261 -34.08 -30.62 -33.15
C VAL A 261 -33.10 -31.46 -33.96
N ASP A 262 -32.50 -32.47 -33.32
CA ASP A 262 -31.98 -33.61 -34.07
C ASP A 262 -32.29 -34.90 -33.30
N ASP A 263 -33.20 -35.72 -33.84
CA ASP A 263 -33.46 -37.09 -33.43
C ASP A 263 -33.79 -37.91 -34.68
N GLY A 264 -32.95 -38.89 -35.00
CA GLY A 264 -33.11 -39.76 -36.17
C GLY A 264 -32.31 -41.06 -36.03
N ALA A 265 -33.00 -42.14 -35.67
CA ALA A 265 -32.44 -43.46 -35.40
C ALA A 265 -32.26 -44.37 -36.65
N SER A 266 -31.21 -45.20 -36.60
CA SER A 266 -31.04 -46.57 -37.13
C SER A 266 -31.74 -47.04 -38.42
N GLN A 267 -30.94 -47.38 -39.44
CA GLN A 267 -30.97 -48.70 -40.11
C GLN A 267 -29.69 -48.96 -40.92
N ALA A 268 -29.18 -50.18 -40.84
CA ALA A 268 -27.95 -50.66 -41.47
C ALA A 268 -28.13 -51.00 -42.96
N ALA A 269 -27.17 -50.61 -43.80
CA ALA A 269 -26.86 -51.30 -45.05
C ALA A 269 -25.45 -50.94 -45.54
N THR A 270 -24.53 -51.89 -45.36
CA THR A 270 -23.53 -52.35 -46.35
C THR A 270 -22.78 -51.33 -47.23
N ALA A 271 -21.46 -51.30 -47.01
CA ALA A 271 -20.38 -51.28 -48.01
C ALA A 271 -20.47 -50.29 -49.19
N VAL A 272 -19.55 -49.32 -49.23
CA VAL A 272 -18.52 -49.25 -50.29
C VAL A 272 -17.26 -48.59 -49.71
N SER A 273 -16.15 -49.23 -50.04
CA SER A 273 -14.78 -48.91 -49.70
C SER A 273 -14.23 -47.71 -50.49
N ALA A 274 -13.23 -47.05 -49.89
CA ALA A 274 -11.98 -46.63 -50.53
C ALA A 274 -11.76 -45.15 -50.92
N MET A 275 -10.53 -44.73 -50.57
CA MET A 275 -9.67 -43.69 -51.16
C MET A 275 -9.93 -42.25 -50.70
N ALA A 276 -8.97 -41.46 -50.22
CA ALA A 276 -7.53 -41.59 -50.07
C ALA A 276 -7.02 -40.58 -49.02
N THR A 277 -5.95 -40.91 -48.33
CA THR A 277 -5.18 -40.00 -47.47
C THR A 277 -3.68 -40.23 -47.72
N PRO A 278 -2.74 -39.45 -47.16
CA PRO A 278 -2.00 -38.34 -47.75
C PRO A 278 -0.49 -38.66 -47.92
N GLN A 279 0.33 -37.71 -48.35
CA GLN A 279 1.81 -37.80 -48.29
C GLN A 279 2.41 -36.41 -48.00
N SER A 280 3.49 -36.22 -47.24
CA SER A 280 4.53 -37.11 -46.70
C SER A 280 5.52 -36.26 -45.87
N LYS A 281 6.45 -36.70 -45.00
CA LYS A 281 6.89 -37.91 -44.25
C LYS A 281 8.26 -37.46 -43.64
N ARG A 282 8.72 -37.94 -42.49
CA ARG A 282 9.51 -39.18 -42.22
C ARG A 282 9.94 -39.07 -40.73
N LYS A 283 10.13 -40.11 -39.91
CA LYS A 283 10.77 -41.42 -40.15
C LYS A 283 10.57 -42.34 -38.92
N ARG A 284 10.37 -43.66 -39.19
CA ARG A 284 10.85 -44.90 -38.49
C ARG A 284 10.59 -45.13 -36.99
N GLU A 285 10.39 -46.34 -36.46
CA GLU A 285 10.10 -47.74 -36.88
C GLU A 285 9.94 -48.49 -35.53
N ASP A 286 8.92 -49.35 -35.35
CA ASP A 286 8.99 -50.68 -34.70
C ASP A 286 7.60 -51.29 -34.42
N SER A 287 7.54 -52.62 -34.52
CA SER A 287 6.37 -53.49 -34.65
C SER A 287 5.92 -54.18 -33.34
N PRO A 288 4.74 -54.85 -33.32
CA PRO A 288 4.01 -55.28 -32.11
C PRO A 288 3.83 -56.81 -31.97
N THR A 289 3.25 -57.28 -30.85
CA THR A 289 2.41 -58.52 -30.68
C THR A 289 1.80 -58.50 -29.25
N THR A 290 0.48 -58.49 -29.01
CA THR A 290 -0.65 -59.46 -29.17
C THR A 290 -0.83 -60.49 -28.04
N ASP A 291 -2.12 -60.79 -27.78
CA ASP A 291 -2.72 -62.00 -27.17
C ASP A 291 -2.78 -62.07 -25.61
N GLU A 292 -3.78 -62.63 -24.92
CA GLU A 292 -5.10 -63.22 -25.22
C GLU A 292 -5.83 -63.44 -23.86
N LYS A 293 -7.14 -63.13 -23.79
CA LYS A 293 -8.33 -63.85 -23.21
C LYS A 293 -8.32 -64.73 -21.89
N PRO A 294 -9.54 -65.07 -21.33
CA PRO A 294 -9.92 -65.24 -19.89
C PRO A 294 -10.08 -66.74 -19.49
N PRO A 295 -10.94 -67.26 -18.54
CA PRO A 295 -11.89 -66.68 -17.53
C PRO A 295 -11.99 -67.39 -16.13
N GLY A 296 -12.70 -66.73 -15.18
CA GLY A 296 -13.75 -67.31 -14.31
C GLY A 296 -13.42 -68.13 -13.04
N LYS A 297 -13.92 -67.70 -11.87
CA LYS A 297 -14.95 -68.43 -11.04
C LYS A 297 -15.17 -67.83 -9.63
N SER A 298 -16.45 -67.65 -9.33
CA SER A 298 -17.21 -67.66 -8.06
C SER A 298 -16.50 -67.96 -6.72
N LYS A 299 -16.91 -67.24 -5.66
CA LYS A 299 -17.57 -67.85 -4.48
C LYS A 299 -18.20 -66.81 -3.53
N SER A 300 -19.33 -67.22 -2.98
CA SER A 300 -20.27 -66.55 -2.10
C SER A 300 -19.97 -66.76 -0.60
N GLY A 301 -20.24 -65.75 0.23
CA GLY A 301 -21.07 -65.91 1.45
C GLY A 301 -20.43 -65.85 2.85
N LYS A 302 -20.99 -64.93 3.68
CA LYS A 302 -21.19 -64.94 5.16
C LYS A 302 -19.92 -64.80 6.04
N ASN A 303 -19.85 -64.10 7.18
CA ASN A 303 -20.69 -63.34 8.12
C ASN A 303 -19.72 -62.29 8.75
N GLY A 304 -20.07 -61.03 9.06
CA GLY A 304 -20.95 -60.60 10.14
C GLY A 304 -20.15 -60.08 11.35
N GLY A 305 -19.87 -58.77 11.40
CA GLY A 305 -19.27 -58.07 12.55
C GLY A 305 -19.48 -56.55 12.47
N HIS A 306 -20.38 -56.02 13.29
CA HIS A 306 -20.80 -54.61 13.31
C HIS A 306 -19.75 -53.65 13.91
N LYS A 307 -19.54 -52.49 13.25
CA LYS A 307 -19.31 -51.15 13.84
C LYS A 307 -19.74 -50.07 12.80
N PRO A 308 -20.18 -48.85 13.21
CA PRO A 308 -21.32 -48.16 12.58
C PRO A 308 -20.99 -47.24 11.37
N LYS A 309 -21.94 -47.13 10.43
CA LYS A 309 -21.98 -46.13 9.33
C LYS A 309 -22.27 -44.71 9.86
N PRO A 310 -21.71 -43.63 9.27
CA PRO A 310 -22.23 -42.27 9.44
C PRO A 310 -23.53 -42.09 8.63
N LYS A 311 -24.55 -41.52 9.25
CA LYS A 311 -25.88 -41.24 8.67
C LYS A 311 -25.83 -40.11 7.62
N ALA A 312 -26.61 -40.26 6.54
CA ALA A 312 -26.92 -39.20 5.58
C ALA A 312 -27.64 -38.02 6.28
N LYS A 313 -27.22 -36.78 5.99
CA LYS A 313 -27.85 -35.55 6.54
C LYS A 313 -29.13 -35.22 5.77
N SER A 314 -30.23 -34.99 6.48
CA SER A 314 -31.57 -34.72 5.94
C SER A 314 -31.69 -33.32 5.28
N CYS A 315 -32.69 -33.16 4.41
CA CYS A 315 -33.04 -31.93 3.69
C CYS A 315 -33.21 -30.70 4.63
N ALA A 316 -33.72 -30.93 5.85
CA ALA A 316 -33.85 -29.90 6.88
C ALA A 316 -32.50 -29.22 7.25
N SER A 317 -31.39 -29.96 7.21
CA SER A 317 -30.06 -29.40 7.53
C SER A 317 -29.55 -28.41 6.47
N LYS A 318 -30.06 -28.46 5.23
CA LYS A 318 -29.67 -27.51 4.17
C LYS A 318 -30.44 -26.20 4.30
N ASN A 319 -31.75 -26.26 4.55
CA ASN A 319 -32.59 -25.06 4.71
C ASN A 319 -32.16 -24.23 5.93
N ASN A 320 -31.88 -24.92 7.05
CA ASN A 320 -31.39 -24.33 8.29
C ASN A 320 -30.09 -23.52 8.11
N LYS A 321 -29.16 -24.02 7.28
CA LYS A 321 -27.91 -23.31 6.96
C LYS A 321 -28.12 -22.10 6.05
N ALA A 322 -29.10 -22.16 5.14
CA ALA A 322 -29.43 -21.05 4.26
C ALA A 322 -30.07 -19.90 5.05
N GLN A 323 -30.96 -20.21 5.99
CA GLN A 323 -31.54 -19.22 6.90
C GLN A 323 -30.45 -18.52 7.72
N GLU A 324 -29.56 -19.28 8.38
CA GLU A 324 -28.44 -18.70 9.15
C GLU A 324 -27.56 -17.77 8.31
N LYS A 325 -27.28 -18.16 7.07
CA LYS A 325 -26.49 -17.34 6.14
C LYS A 325 -27.21 -16.02 5.84
N LYS A 326 -28.51 -16.08 5.50
CA LYS A 326 -29.33 -14.89 5.20
C LYS A 326 -29.44 -13.94 6.41
N ALA A 327 -29.64 -14.47 7.61
CA ALA A 327 -29.69 -13.66 8.84
C ALA A 327 -28.35 -12.97 9.15
N LYS A 328 -27.21 -13.64 8.91
CA LYS A 328 -25.88 -13.03 9.05
C LYS A 328 -25.64 -11.93 8.04
N GLU A 329 -26.04 -12.14 6.79
CA GLU A 329 -25.93 -11.12 5.73
C GLU A 329 -26.72 -9.84 6.09
N LEU A 330 -27.96 -9.99 6.58
CA LEU A 330 -28.78 -8.85 7.01
C LEU A 330 -28.16 -8.09 8.18
N LEU A 331 -27.58 -8.78 9.17
CA LEU A 331 -26.90 -8.13 10.29
C LEU A 331 -25.61 -7.40 9.86
N CYS A 332 -24.81 -8.00 8.97
CA CYS A 332 -23.64 -7.31 8.43
C CYS A 332 -24.00 -6.03 7.67
N LEU A 333 -25.12 -6.03 6.92
CA LEU A 333 -25.61 -4.83 6.24
C LEU A 333 -26.04 -3.76 7.24
N TYR A 334 -26.76 -4.14 8.29
CA TYR A 334 -27.16 -3.22 9.37
C TYR A 334 -25.95 -2.59 10.08
N GLU A 335 -24.96 -3.40 10.49
CA GLU A 335 -23.74 -2.90 11.17
C GLU A 335 -22.92 -1.98 10.28
N ARG A 336 -22.82 -2.30 8.99
CA ARG A 336 -22.14 -1.44 8.01
C ARG A 336 -22.87 -0.11 7.81
N GLY A 337 -24.20 -0.13 7.77
CA GLY A 337 -25.02 1.09 7.73
C GLY A 337 -24.73 1.99 8.93
N GLN A 338 -24.69 1.40 10.14
CA GLN A 338 -24.40 2.13 11.37
C GLN A 338 -22.99 2.77 11.35
N GLN A 339 -21.96 2.03 10.94
CA GLN A 339 -20.60 2.56 10.84
C GLN A 339 -20.47 3.73 9.86
N ILE A 340 -21.21 3.69 8.75
CA ILE A 340 -21.25 4.79 7.78
C ILE A 340 -21.92 6.00 8.41
N VAL A 341 -23.05 5.81 9.09
CA VAL A 341 -23.78 6.89 9.76
C VAL A 341 -22.98 7.49 10.90
N ASP A 342 -22.32 6.69 11.74
CA ASP A 342 -21.48 7.19 12.84
C ASP A 342 -20.31 8.04 12.31
N ARG A 343 -19.75 7.65 11.16
CA ARG A 343 -18.71 8.45 10.47
C ARG A 343 -19.29 9.75 9.91
N VAL A 344 -20.47 9.70 9.30
CA VAL A 344 -21.16 10.89 8.77
C VAL A 344 -21.53 11.84 9.91
N VAL A 345 -22.00 11.33 11.05
CA VAL A 345 -22.29 12.12 12.25
C VAL A 345 -21.01 12.73 12.81
N GLY A 346 -19.93 11.95 12.94
CA GLY A 346 -18.65 12.46 13.43
C GLY A 346 -18.03 13.54 12.53
N GLU A 347 -18.21 13.44 11.21
CA GLU A 347 -17.79 14.48 10.27
C GLU A 347 -18.77 15.67 10.24
N ALA A 348 -20.07 15.43 10.40
CA ALA A 348 -21.08 16.48 10.50
C ALA A 348 -20.92 17.31 11.79
N ASP A 349 -20.50 16.69 12.89
CA ASP A 349 -20.19 17.38 14.15
C ASP A 349 -18.90 18.22 14.02
N ARG A 350 -17.93 17.76 13.23
CA ARG A 350 -16.70 18.51 12.92
C ARG A 350 -16.94 19.67 11.96
N PHE A 351 -17.87 19.52 11.01
CA PHE A 351 -18.17 20.51 9.97
C PHE A 351 -19.70 20.75 9.79
N PRO A 352 -20.38 21.37 10.76
CA PRO A 352 -21.86 21.41 10.80
C PRO A 352 -22.54 22.15 9.64
N SER A 353 -21.85 23.13 9.04
CA SER A 353 -22.37 23.93 7.92
C SER A 353 -22.33 23.17 6.59
N GLU A 354 -21.26 22.41 6.35
CA GLU A 354 -21.04 21.62 5.13
C GLU A 354 -21.92 20.36 5.06
N TRP A 355 -22.33 19.85 6.22
CA TRP A 355 -23.18 18.66 6.36
C TRP A 355 -24.61 18.99 6.79
N SER A 356 -25.00 20.27 6.82
CA SER A 356 -26.35 20.70 7.22
C SER A 356 -27.46 20.05 6.38
N TRP A 357 -27.19 19.77 5.10
CA TRP A 357 -28.09 19.07 4.18
C TRP A 357 -28.27 17.58 4.52
N CYS A 358 -27.37 16.97 5.30
CA CYS A 358 -27.49 15.56 5.67
C CYS A 358 -28.39 15.35 6.90
N LYS A 359 -28.80 16.43 7.60
CA LYS A 359 -29.69 16.34 8.76
C LYS A 359 -31.02 15.62 8.46
N PRO A 360 -31.76 15.95 7.38
CA PRO A 360 -33.00 15.22 7.05
C PRO A 360 -32.76 13.73 6.78
N LEU A 361 -31.61 13.39 6.17
CA LEU A 361 -31.24 12.00 5.87
C LEU A 361 -30.83 11.22 7.13
N LEU A 362 -30.15 11.88 8.07
CA LEU A 362 -29.82 11.31 9.39
C LEU A 362 -31.07 11.14 10.25
N GLU A 363 -32.02 12.09 10.17
CA GLU A 363 -33.32 11.99 10.83
C GLU A 363 -34.17 10.86 10.25
N GLU A 364 -34.19 10.70 8.92
CA GLU A 364 -34.85 9.58 8.24
C GLU A 364 -34.21 8.24 8.62
N TYR A 365 -32.87 8.15 8.63
CA TYR A 365 -32.16 6.95 9.06
C TYR A 365 -32.46 6.60 10.52
N ARG A 366 -32.43 7.58 11.44
CA ARG A 366 -32.77 7.38 12.86
C ARG A 366 -34.22 6.93 13.02
N SER A 367 -35.16 7.52 12.28
CA SER A 367 -36.57 7.11 12.27
C SER A 367 -36.73 5.65 11.80
N LYS A 368 -35.99 5.24 10.75
CA LYS A 368 -36.01 3.86 10.24
C LYS A 368 -35.33 2.88 11.19
N GLN A 369 -34.29 3.33 11.90
CA GLN A 369 -33.65 2.56 12.95
C GLN A 369 -34.59 2.36 14.15
N ASP A 370 -35.33 3.38 14.55
CA ASP A 370 -36.34 3.28 15.61
C ASP A 370 -37.50 2.36 15.19
N GLU A 371 -37.93 2.42 13.93
CA GLU A 371 -38.93 1.51 13.35
C GLU A 371 -38.43 0.06 13.37
N PHE A 372 -37.17 -0.17 12.99
CA PHE A 372 -36.53 -1.47 13.10
C PHE A 372 -36.48 -1.96 14.55
N GLN A 373 -36.04 -1.13 15.49
CA GLN A 373 -35.98 -1.49 16.92
C GLN A 373 -37.37 -1.80 17.51
N LYS A 374 -38.41 -1.05 17.11
CA LYS A 374 -39.81 -1.31 17.47
C LYS A 374 -40.33 -2.61 16.86
N SER A 375 -39.94 -2.93 15.63
CA SER A 375 -40.29 -4.21 15.00
C SER A 375 -39.67 -5.42 15.72
N LEU A 376 -38.54 -5.22 16.41
CA LEU A 376 -37.90 -6.24 17.25
C LEU A 376 -38.63 -6.42 18.60
N HIS A 377 -39.36 -5.40 19.07
CA HIS A 377 -40.15 -5.38 20.32
C HIS A 377 -41.64 -5.01 20.13
N PRO A 378 -42.43 -5.79 19.38
CA PRO A 378 -43.86 -5.49 19.26
C PRO A 378 -44.61 -5.81 20.57
N SER A 379 -45.51 -4.93 21.00
CA SER A 379 -46.34 -5.15 22.20
C SER A 379 -47.20 -6.40 22.03
N GLY A 380 -46.92 -7.45 22.82
CA GLY A 380 -47.67 -8.71 22.80
C GLY A 380 -47.07 -9.84 21.94
N ALA A 381 -45.84 -9.71 21.40
CA ALA A 381 -45.12 -10.80 20.75
C ALA A 381 -43.73 -11.05 21.37
N GLU A 382 -43.07 -12.16 20.97
CA GLU A 382 -41.72 -12.52 21.43
C GLU A 382 -40.70 -11.40 21.07
N ASP A 383 -39.98 -10.93 22.10
CA ASP A 383 -38.88 -9.96 22.03
C ASP A 383 -37.62 -10.67 21.48
N LEU A 384 -37.08 -10.15 20.39
CA LEU A 384 -35.93 -10.75 19.69
C LEU A 384 -34.58 -10.11 20.05
N THR A 385 -34.56 -9.14 20.96
CA THR A 385 -33.41 -8.26 21.14
C THR A 385 -32.21 -8.95 21.77
N GLU A 386 -32.46 -9.76 22.80
CA GLU A 386 -31.43 -10.57 23.43
C GLU A 386 -30.88 -11.61 22.43
N PHE A 387 -31.76 -12.28 21.69
CA PHE A 387 -31.39 -13.24 20.64
C PHE A 387 -30.54 -12.59 19.54
N ILE A 388 -30.89 -11.40 19.06
CA ILE A 388 -30.15 -10.69 18.01
C ILE A 388 -28.80 -10.21 18.53
N ASN A 389 -28.73 -9.69 19.76
CA ASN A 389 -27.48 -9.27 20.37
C ASN A 389 -26.51 -10.46 20.55
N GLU A 390 -27.00 -11.61 20.99
CA GLU A 390 -26.19 -12.83 21.05
C GLU A 390 -25.83 -13.36 19.64
N PHE A 391 -26.75 -13.25 18.66
CA PHE A 391 -26.50 -13.70 17.30
C PHE A 391 -25.47 -12.83 16.57
N ARG A 392 -25.37 -11.53 16.89
CA ARG A 392 -24.31 -10.63 16.40
C ARG A 392 -22.91 -11.11 16.80
N LEU A 393 -22.75 -11.63 18.02
CA LEU A 393 -21.47 -12.18 18.47
C LEU A 393 -20.98 -13.38 17.64
N THR A 394 -21.89 -14.04 16.91
CA THR A 394 -21.57 -15.14 15.97
C THR A 394 -20.93 -14.68 14.66
N LEU A 395 -20.92 -13.37 14.38
CA LEU A 395 -20.15 -12.78 13.27
C LEU A 395 -18.66 -12.70 13.62
N ILE A 396 -18.35 -12.57 14.92
CA ILE A 396 -16.99 -12.38 15.43
C ILE A 396 -16.32 -13.74 15.72
N SER A 397 -17.09 -14.75 16.16
CA SER A 397 -16.55 -16.08 16.49
C SER A 397 -17.46 -17.24 16.06
N PRO A 398 -16.93 -18.25 15.35
CA PRO A 398 -17.66 -19.49 15.04
C PRO A 398 -18.06 -20.30 16.30
N THR A 399 -17.38 -20.09 17.42
CA THR A 399 -17.67 -20.77 18.70
C THR A 399 -18.95 -20.21 19.33
N ALA A 400 -19.17 -18.90 19.26
CA ALA A 400 -20.38 -18.25 19.76
C ALA A 400 -21.67 -18.78 19.08
N LEU A 401 -21.57 -19.18 17.80
CA LEU A 401 -22.70 -19.80 17.09
C LEU A 401 -23.10 -21.15 17.69
N LYS A 402 -22.13 -21.94 18.15
CA LYS A 402 -22.39 -23.24 18.78
C LYS A 402 -23.04 -23.06 20.15
N ASP A 403 -22.57 -22.07 20.91
CA ASP A 403 -23.09 -21.76 22.24
C ASP A 403 -24.52 -21.21 22.18
N LEU A 404 -24.80 -20.31 21.24
CA LEU A 404 -26.15 -19.78 21.00
C LEU A 404 -27.14 -20.87 20.58
N LYS A 405 -26.74 -21.77 19.68
CA LYS A 405 -27.58 -22.93 19.29
C LYS A 405 -27.86 -23.85 20.47
N LYS A 406 -26.89 -24.01 21.38
CA LYS A 406 -27.03 -24.82 22.58
C LYS A 406 -27.95 -24.15 23.61
N ALA A 407 -27.90 -22.82 23.72
CA ALA A 407 -28.76 -22.04 24.61
C ALA A 407 -30.23 -22.04 24.14
N GLN A 408 -30.46 -21.79 22.85
CA GLN A 408 -31.81 -21.59 22.28
C GLN A 408 -32.48 -22.89 21.79
N LYS A 409 -31.74 -24.01 21.74
CA LYS A 409 -32.22 -25.36 21.38
C LYS A 409 -33.15 -25.36 20.16
N ASP A 410 -34.39 -25.83 20.31
CA ASP A 410 -35.37 -26.02 19.22
C ASP A 410 -35.99 -24.68 18.74
N HIS A 411 -35.85 -23.61 19.51
CA HIS A 411 -36.39 -22.28 19.16
C HIS A 411 -35.48 -21.48 18.23
N TYR A 412 -34.20 -21.87 18.10
CA TYR A 412 -33.19 -21.12 17.36
C TYR A 412 -33.59 -20.79 15.90
N TYR A 413 -34.02 -21.78 15.12
CA TYR A 413 -34.40 -21.55 13.71
C TYR A 413 -35.74 -20.83 13.57
N ARG A 414 -36.65 -21.00 14.55
CA ARG A 414 -37.90 -20.24 14.60
C ARG A 414 -37.61 -18.76 14.82
N LEU A 415 -36.81 -18.40 15.81
CA LEU A 415 -36.41 -17.02 16.10
C LEU A 415 -35.67 -16.38 14.91
N LEU A 416 -34.82 -17.16 14.24
CA LEU A 416 -34.07 -16.71 13.07
C LEU A 416 -34.97 -16.47 11.85
N THR A 417 -36.03 -17.26 11.69
CA THR A 417 -37.06 -17.05 10.65
C THR A 417 -37.86 -15.78 10.94
N VAL A 418 -38.33 -15.60 12.19
CA VAL A 418 -39.06 -14.39 12.60
C VAL A 418 -38.21 -13.13 12.42
N PHE A 419 -36.90 -13.20 12.70
CA PHE A 419 -35.97 -12.11 12.45
C PHE A 419 -35.86 -11.76 10.95
N ILE A 420 -35.67 -12.76 10.09
CA ILE A 420 -35.57 -12.56 8.63
C ILE A 420 -36.87 -11.96 8.07
N ASP A 421 -38.02 -12.45 8.51
CA ASP A 421 -39.33 -11.99 8.03
C ASP A 421 -39.61 -10.55 8.45
N ARG A 422 -39.26 -10.17 9.69
CA ARG A 422 -39.37 -8.77 10.16
C ARG A 422 -38.45 -7.83 9.38
N CYS A 423 -37.23 -8.26 9.04
CA CYS A 423 -36.32 -7.47 8.20
C CYS A 423 -36.88 -7.27 6.78
N ASN A 424 -37.42 -8.33 6.16
CA ASN A 424 -38.00 -8.24 4.82
C ASN A 424 -39.25 -7.36 4.81
N SER A 425 -40.11 -7.44 5.84
CA SER A 425 -41.31 -6.61 5.96
C SER A 425 -41.00 -5.09 5.98
N ILE A 426 -39.95 -4.68 6.70
CA ILE A 426 -39.51 -3.27 6.70
C ILE A 426 -38.99 -2.84 5.33
N CYS A 427 -38.29 -3.73 4.62
CA CYS A 427 -37.80 -3.47 3.26
C CYS A 427 -38.97 -3.34 2.27
N GLU A 428 -39.97 -4.21 2.36
CA GLU A 428 -41.16 -4.20 1.49
C GLU A 428 -42.05 -2.97 1.73
N GLN A 429 -42.23 -2.55 2.99
CA GLN A 429 -42.95 -1.31 3.34
C GLN A 429 -42.26 -0.06 2.80
N SER A 430 -40.94 -0.10 2.63
CA SER A 430 -40.15 1.00 2.05
C SER A 430 -40.30 1.10 0.51
N HIS A 431 -40.64 -0.01 -0.16
CA HIS A 431 -40.88 -0.04 -1.61
C HIS A 431 -42.34 0.29 -1.99
N GLY A 432 -43.31 0.11 -1.08
CA GLY A 432 -44.72 0.46 -1.32
C GLY A 432 -45.03 1.96 -1.33
N ASN A 433 -44.09 2.83 -0.95
CA ASN A 433 -44.31 4.27 -0.80
C ASN A 433 -43.75 5.12 -1.97
N VAL A 434 -43.40 4.49 -3.11
CA VAL A 434 -43.11 5.21 -4.36
C VAL A 434 -44.44 5.49 -5.08
N GLY A 435 -45.28 6.30 -4.44
CA GLY A 435 -46.66 6.55 -4.86
C GLY A 435 -47.18 7.91 -4.41
N SER A 436 -46.34 8.94 -4.40
CA SER A 436 -46.79 10.34 -4.42
C SER A 436 -45.59 11.26 -4.59
N LEU A 437 -45.19 11.50 -5.84
CA LEU A 437 -44.56 12.74 -6.29
C LEU A 437 -44.65 12.77 -7.82
N SER A 438 -45.88 12.83 -8.34
CA SER A 438 -46.10 13.25 -9.73
C SER A 438 -46.94 14.54 -9.76
N HIS A 439 -46.25 15.58 -10.21
CA HIS A 439 -46.68 16.77 -10.94
C HIS A 439 -48.11 17.33 -10.80
N ALA A 440 -48.17 18.63 -10.49
CA ALA A 440 -49.12 19.54 -11.13
C ALA A 440 -48.42 20.86 -11.50
N ARG A 441 -48.04 20.98 -12.78
CA ARG A 441 -48.13 22.27 -13.48
C ARG A 441 -49.60 22.67 -13.48
N ASN A 442 -49.91 23.91 -13.12
CA ASN A 442 -50.97 24.63 -13.80
C ASN A 442 -50.60 26.10 -14.01
N PRO A 443 -50.56 26.58 -15.26
CA PRO A 443 -50.55 27.99 -15.62
C PRO A 443 -51.99 28.48 -15.83
N ALA A 444 -52.32 29.67 -15.29
CA ALA A 444 -53.36 30.62 -15.73
C ALA A 444 -54.00 31.33 -14.53
N ASN A 445 -53.70 32.61 -14.37
CA ASN A 445 -54.69 33.68 -14.46
C ASN A 445 -53.99 35.03 -14.62
N ARG A 446 -54.15 35.59 -15.84
CA ARG A 446 -54.41 37.01 -16.14
C ARG A 446 -55.64 37.45 -15.30
N GLU A 447 -55.89 38.70 -14.93
CA GLU A 447 -55.88 39.96 -15.69
C GLU A 447 -56.20 41.10 -14.67
N GLU A 448 -55.97 42.36 -15.07
CA GLU A 448 -56.65 43.61 -14.60
C GLU A 448 -56.26 44.19 -13.21
N GLU A 449 -55.89 45.47 -12.99
CA GLU A 449 -55.97 46.80 -13.68
C GLU A 449 -54.71 47.62 -13.27
N GLU A 450 -53.93 48.27 -14.15
CA GLU A 450 -54.13 49.57 -14.85
C GLU A 450 -54.28 50.83 -13.96
N GLU A 451 -53.24 51.69 -13.98
CA GLU A 451 -53.21 53.17 -14.06
C GLU A 451 -51.80 53.66 -13.61
N GLY A 452 -50.99 54.46 -14.31
CA GLY A 452 -51.11 55.12 -15.60
C GLY A 452 -49.77 55.79 -16.01
N LEU A 453 -49.59 55.87 -17.33
CA LEU A 453 -48.93 56.91 -18.15
C LEU A 453 -47.54 57.53 -17.82
N CYS A 454 -46.66 57.34 -18.81
CA CYS A 454 -45.84 58.33 -19.56
C CYS A 454 -44.92 59.31 -18.81
N SER A 455 -43.60 59.22 -19.04
CA SER A 455 -42.91 59.94 -20.14
C SER A 455 -41.37 59.79 -20.11
N GLU A 456 -40.82 59.63 -21.32
CA GLU A 456 -39.55 60.15 -21.84
C GLU A 456 -38.18 59.81 -21.24
N GLY A 457 -37.29 59.32 -22.12
CA GLY A 457 -36.08 60.06 -22.48
C GLY A 457 -34.84 59.90 -21.61
N GLY A 458 -33.78 59.33 -22.19
CA GLY A 458 -32.48 59.25 -21.56
C GLY A 458 -31.70 60.58 -21.49
N ILE A 459 -30.68 60.51 -20.62
CA ILE A 459 -29.43 61.29 -20.53
C ILE A 459 -29.53 62.71 -19.92
N VAL A 460 -28.70 62.93 -18.87
CA VAL A 460 -27.85 64.09 -18.51
C VAL A 460 -27.67 64.06 -16.97
N LEU A 461 -26.55 63.60 -16.40
CA LEU A 461 -25.28 64.33 -16.18
C LEU A 461 -25.44 65.77 -15.68
N TYR A 462 -25.58 65.96 -14.36
CA TYR A 462 -25.15 67.22 -13.74
C TYR A 462 -23.64 67.15 -13.50
N GLY A 463 -22.93 68.05 -14.18
CA GLY A 463 -21.60 68.46 -13.76
C GLY A 463 -21.69 69.69 -12.88
N ASP A 464 -20.74 69.82 -11.96
CA ASP A 464 -20.09 71.10 -11.73
C ASP A 464 -18.61 70.94 -12.06
N ARG A 465 -18.17 71.80 -12.98
CA ARG A 465 -16.87 71.81 -13.65
C ARG A 465 -16.03 72.98 -13.17
N PHE A 466 -14.72 72.79 -13.16
CA PHE A 466 -13.81 73.70 -13.86
C PHE A 466 -12.82 72.87 -14.68
N GLN A 467 -12.93 72.97 -16.01
CA GLN A 467 -11.90 72.61 -17.00
C GLN A 467 -11.01 73.87 -17.21
N ILE A 468 -9.78 73.79 -17.71
CA ILE A 468 -9.48 73.68 -19.15
C ILE A 468 -7.97 73.41 -19.37
N SER A 469 -7.72 72.62 -20.44
CA SER A 469 -6.56 72.58 -21.36
C SER A 469 -5.25 71.86 -21.00
N VAL A 470 -4.98 70.85 -21.84
CA VAL A 470 -3.66 70.47 -22.35
C VAL A 470 -3.21 71.52 -23.37
N LEU A 471 -1.98 72.02 -23.24
CA LEU A 471 -1.26 72.77 -24.28
C LEU A 471 0.19 72.28 -24.29
N HIS A 472 0.62 71.77 -25.45
CA HIS A 472 2.03 71.54 -25.77
C HIS A 472 2.75 72.89 -25.89
N CYS A 473 3.81 73.11 -25.14
CA CYS A 473 4.94 73.94 -25.57
C CYS A 473 6.20 73.47 -24.85
N GLY A 474 7.17 72.97 -25.62
CA GLY A 474 8.50 72.68 -25.12
C GLY A 474 9.28 73.97 -24.87
N PHE A 475 10.03 74.00 -23.77
CA PHE A 475 11.28 74.73 -23.66
C PHE A 475 12.24 73.89 -22.81
N ALA A 476 13.39 73.58 -23.39
CA ALA A 476 14.49 72.88 -22.74
C ALA A 476 15.13 73.79 -21.70
N ILE A 477 15.24 73.36 -20.43
CA ILE A 477 16.22 73.90 -19.48
C ILE A 477 16.76 72.75 -18.61
N SER A 478 17.99 72.36 -18.96
CA SER A 478 19.10 71.80 -18.18
C SER A 478 18.86 70.87 -16.98
N LYS A 479 19.58 69.72 -17.04
CA LYS A 479 20.16 68.96 -15.92
C LYS A 479 20.17 69.74 -14.60
N MET A 480 19.40 69.28 -13.62
CA MET A 480 19.70 69.48 -12.21
C MET A 480 19.78 68.10 -11.57
N ASP A 481 20.94 67.86 -10.95
CA ASP A 481 21.30 66.62 -10.28
C ASP A 481 20.24 66.23 -9.23
N GLU A 482 19.73 65.00 -9.31
CA GLU A 482 18.78 64.47 -8.33
C GLU A 482 19.46 64.31 -6.95
N PRO A 483 18.83 64.79 -5.86
CA PRO A 483 19.32 64.55 -4.51
C PRO A 483 19.08 63.08 -4.14
N GLU A 484 20.11 62.42 -3.59
CA GLU A 484 20.04 61.04 -3.09
C GLU A 484 18.82 60.85 -2.17
N GLN A 485 17.86 60.02 -2.60
CA GLN A 485 16.67 59.72 -1.82
C GLN A 485 17.02 58.87 -0.59
N PRO A 486 16.76 59.33 0.65
CA PRO A 486 17.20 58.67 1.89
C PRO A 486 16.53 57.30 2.16
N LEU A 487 15.50 56.91 1.40
CA LEU A 487 14.77 55.65 1.55
C LEU A 487 15.24 54.52 0.62
N LEU A 488 16.18 54.80 -0.30
CA LEU A 488 16.63 53.87 -1.33
C LEU A 488 17.21 52.55 -0.77
N PRO A 489 18.01 52.54 0.32
CA PRO A 489 18.53 51.30 0.90
C PRO A 489 17.42 50.43 1.53
N GLN A 490 16.44 51.06 2.16
CA GLN A 490 15.33 50.36 2.82
C GLN A 490 14.39 49.71 1.79
N GLN A 491 14.09 50.41 0.69
CA GLN A 491 13.32 49.87 -0.43
C GLN A 491 14.03 48.70 -1.10
N THR A 492 15.36 48.78 -1.24
CA THR A 492 16.17 47.70 -1.81
C THR A 492 16.11 46.45 -0.93
N ARG A 493 16.31 46.60 0.39
CA ARG A 493 16.23 45.49 1.36
C ARG A 493 14.82 44.86 1.43
N ALA A 494 13.76 45.68 1.38
CA ALA A 494 12.39 45.19 1.35
C ALA A 494 12.11 44.40 0.05
N GLY A 495 12.63 44.86 -1.08
CA GLY A 495 12.60 44.17 -2.36
C GLY A 495 13.30 42.82 -2.34
N GLU A 496 14.49 42.73 -1.73
CA GLU A 496 15.23 41.47 -1.55
C GLU A 496 14.47 40.47 -0.67
N ASN A 497 13.87 40.93 0.43
CA ASN A 497 13.05 40.08 1.31
C ASN A 497 11.81 39.55 0.57
N LEU A 498 11.14 40.40 -0.21
CA LEU A 498 10.00 39.98 -1.04
C LEU A 498 10.43 38.97 -2.09
N ARG A 499 11.57 39.19 -2.74
CA ARG A 499 12.16 38.23 -3.69
C ARG A 499 12.42 36.88 -3.04
N ALA A 500 13.05 36.84 -1.85
CA ALA A 500 13.27 35.61 -1.11
C ALA A 500 11.95 34.88 -0.82
N CYS A 501 10.93 35.61 -0.35
CA CYS A 501 9.61 35.04 -0.07
C CYS A 501 8.94 34.44 -1.32
N LEU A 502 8.99 35.14 -2.45
CA LEU A 502 8.43 34.64 -3.72
C LEU A 502 9.15 33.37 -4.20
N LEU A 503 10.48 33.34 -4.08
CA LEU A 503 11.30 32.18 -4.45
C LEU A 503 11.10 30.99 -3.51
N ASP A 504 10.94 31.21 -2.20
CA ASP A 504 10.62 30.15 -1.23
C ASP A 504 9.24 29.54 -1.54
N ARG A 505 8.24 30.39 -1.79
CA ARG A 505 6.90 29.93 -2.18
C ARG A 505 6.93 29.16 -3.51
N PHE A 506 7.76 29.59 -4.46
CA PHE A 506 7.95 28.89 -5.73
C PHE A 506 8.60 27.52 -5.56
N THR A 507 9.70 27.44 -4.80
CA THR A 507 10.45 26.19 -4.57
C THR A 507 9.63 25.19 -3.76
N MET A 508 8.77 25.65 -2.84
CA MET A 508 7.79 24.83 -2.14
C MET A 508 6.57 24.45 -3.00
N GLY A 509 6.49 24.88 -4.25
CA GLY A 509 5.36 24.62 -5.15
C GLY A 509 4.05 25.30 -4.74
N SER A 510 4.11 26.29 -3.85
CA SER A 510 2.94 27.05 -3.37
C SER A 510 2.47 28.10 -4.38
N ILE A 511 3.36 28.59 -5.24
CA ILE A 511 3.04 29.52 -6.33
C ILE A 511 3.69 29.04 -7.64
N PRO A 512 2.95 28.96 -8.76
CA PRO A 512 3.54 28.69 -10.06
C PRO A 512 4.57 29.74 -10.45
N GLY A 513 5.65 29.32 -11.11
CA GLY A 513 6.65 30.27 -11.60
C GLY A 513 6.13 31.24 -12.68
N ALA A 514 5.02 30.92 -13.35
CA ALA A 514 4.31 31.88 -14.20
C ALA A 514 3.78 33.07 -13.38
N ASP A 515 3.06 32.78 -12.30
CA ASP A 515 2.49 33.78 -11.41
C ASP A 515 3.58 34.59 -10.69
N VAL A 516 4.69 33.95 -10.29
CA VAL A 516 5.84 34.68 -9.74
C VAL A 516 6.43 35.67 -10.76
N ALA A 517 6.53 35.27 -12.03
CA ALA A 517 7.08 36.13 -13.06
C ALA A 517 6.15 37.34 -13.36
N GLU A 518 4.84 37.09 -13.39
CA GLU A 518 3.81 38.11 -13.61
C GLU A 518 3.69 39.08 -12.42
N LEU A 519 3.67 38.56 -11.18
CA LEU A 519 3.69 39.39 -9.97
C LEU A 519 4.95 40.25 -9.91
N SER A 520 6.12 39.66 -10.19
CA SER A 520 7.39 40.39 -10.19
C SER A 520 7.40 41.50 -11.25
N PHE A 521 6.72 41.30 -12.38
CA PHE A 521 6.53 42.34 -13.39
C PHE A 521 5.68 43.50 -12.88
N HIS A 522 4.50 43.24 -12.33
CA HIS A 522 3.64 44.30 -11.79
C HIS A 522 4.27 45.05 -10.62
N ILE A 523 5.01 44.34 -9.74
CA ILE A 523 5.76 44.97 -8.66
C ILE A 523 6.85 45.90 -9.22
N THR A 524 7.55 45.46 -10.28
CA THR A 524 8.58 46.28 -10.92
C THR A 524 7.97 47.52 -11.60
N GLU A 525 6.83 47.38 -12.29
CA GLU A 525 6.12 48.53 -12.88
C GLU A 525 5.59 49.51 -11.83
N ALA A 526 5.18 49.02 -10.66
CA ALA A 526 4.79 49.84 -9.52
C ALA A 526 5.96 50.57 -8.84
N GLY A 527 7.19 50.45 -9.36
CA GLY A 527 8.40 51.06 -8.80
C GLY A 527 9.07 50.23 -7.70
N GLY A 528 8.61 49.00 -7.47
CA GLY A 528 9.25 48.05 -6.57
C GLY A 528 10.65 47.64 -7.06
N ARG A 529 11.57 47.46 -6.12
CA ARG A 529 12.97 47.07 -6.41
C ARG A 529 13.20 45.61 -6.01
N GLY A 530 14.30 45.05 -6.51
CA GLY A 530 14.79 43.75 -6.04
C GLY A 530 14.12 42.51 -6.63
N VAL A 531 13.04 42.61 -7.42
CA VAL A 531 12.36 41.46 -8.10
C VAL A 531 12.39 41.54 -9.62
N SER A 532 13.04 42.56 -10.20
CA SER A 532 13.03 42.81 -11.64
C SER A 532 13.69 41.71 -12.47
N ASP A 533 14.57 40.91 -11.87
CA ASP A 533 15.21 39.76 -12.52
C ASP A 533 14.27 38.55 -12.68
N LEU A 534 13.18 38.51 -11.91
CA LEU A 534 12.12 37.50 -12.00
C LEU A 534 10.98 37.93 -12.93
N ALA A 535 10.91 39.22 -13.29
CA ALA A 535 9.79 39.83 -14.00
C ALA A 535 9.69 39.37 -15.47
N LEU A 536 8.52 38.89 -15.86
CA LEU A 536 8.11 38.76 -17.27
C LEU A 536 6.75 39.39 -17.49
N ARG A 537 6.56 39.99 -18.67
CA ARG A 537 5.26 40.52 -19.08
C ARG A 537 4.17 39.43 -19.01
N PRO A 538 2.93 39.74 -18.61
CA PRO A 538 1.87 38.76 -18.42
C PRO A 538 1.63 37.83 -19.62
N GLU A 539 1.80 38.34 -20.85
CA GLU A 539 1.61 37.56 -22.09
C GLU A 539 2.68 36.47 -22.25
N VAL A 540 3.89 36.73 -21.75
CA VAL A 540 5.06 35.84 -21.86
C VAL A 540 5.19 34.96 -20.61
N ALA A 541 4.77 35.46 -19.45
CA ALA A 541 4.82 34.75 -18.17
C ALA A 541 4.03 33.43 -18.22
N LYS A 542 2.88 33.41 -18.89
CA LYS A 542 2.04 32.20 -19.04
C LYS A 542 2.76 31.04 -19.75
N SER A 543 3.59 31.33 -20.74
CA SER A 543 4.29 30.29 -21.52
C SER A 543 5.71 29.99 -21.02
N HIS A 544 6.42 30.99 -20.50
CA HIS A 544 7.85 30.87 -20.17
C HIS A 544 8.21 31.25 -18.72
N GLY A 545 7.27 31.74 -17.93
CA GLY A 545 7.51 32.22 -16.56
C GLY A 545 8.09 31.15 -15.64
N HIS A 546 7.60 29.92 -15.71
CA HIS A 546 8.15 28.84 -14.88
C HIS A 546 9.64 28.58 -15.14
N GLN A 547 10.05 28.50 -16.41
CA GLN A 547 11.45 28.27 -16.76
C GLN A 547 12.32 29.49 -16.45
N HIS A 548 11.78 30.70 -16.63
CA HIS A 548 12.47 31.96 -16.32
C HIS A 548 12.74 32.12 -14.82
N VAL A 549 11.73 31.93 -13.97
CA VAL A 549 11.87 31.99 -12.51
C VAL A 549 12.81 30.90 -12.02
N ARG A 550 12.70 29.67 -12.54
CA ARG A 550 13.64 28.59 -12.20
C ARG A 550 15.10 28.94 -12.51
N ARG A 551 15.36 29.57 -13.67
CA ARG A 551 16.71 30.00 -14.06
C ARG A 551 17.27 31.10 -13.16
N ASN A 552 16.43 32.04 -12.72
CA ASN A 552 16.86 33.14 -11.84
C ASN A 552 16.87 32.76 -10.35
N ALA A 553 16.06 31.78 -9.93
CA ALA A 553 16.09 31.20 -8.59
C ALA A 553 17.47 30.57 -8.30
N GLY A 554 18.06 29.89 -9.30
CA GLY A 554 19.42 29.32 -9.19
C GLY A 554 20.55 30.34 -9.06
N LYS A 555 20.27 31.64 -9.19
CA LYS A 555 21.24 32.71 -8.86
C LYS A 555 21.16 33.13 -7.38
N PHE A 556 20.06 32.81 -6.69
CA PHE A 556 19.79 33.23 -5.31
C PHE A 556 19.99 32.11 -4.32
N TYR A 557 19.52 30.91 -4.66
CA TYR A 557 20.04 29.70 -4.05
C TYR A 557 21.28 29.35 -4.86
N PRO A 558 22.51 29.54 -4.32
CA PRO A 558 23.68 28.99 -4.98
C PRO A 558 23.39 27.52 -5.24
N GLU A 559 23.84 26.99 -6.39
CA GLU A 559 23.76 25.55 -6.61
C GLU A 559 24.33 24.88 -5.37
N PRO A 560 23.54 24.04 -4.67
CA PRO A 560 24.03 23.42 -3.45
C PRO A 560 25.30 22.67 -3.82
N ASP A 561 26.31 22.75 -2.96
CA ASP A 561 27.62 22.11 -3.16
C ASP A 561 27.44 20.58 -3.05
N VAL A 562 26.83 20.01 -4.09
CA VAL A 562 26.48 18.61 -4.23
C VAL A 562 27.46 17.96 -5.19
N THR A 563 27.90 16.76 -4.82
CA THR A 563 28.63 15.89 -5.72
C THR A 563 27.63 15.18 -6.62
N TYR A 564 27.87 15.19 -7.93
CA TYR A 564 27.02 14.49 -8.90
C TYR A 564 27.56 13.09 -9.16
N ILE A 565 26.79 12.07 -8.77
CA ILE A 565 27.14 10.66 -8.97
C ILE A 565 26.47 10.14 -10.24
N ASN A 566 27.28 9.59 -11.15
CA ASN A 566 26.76 8.91 -12.34
C ASN A 566 26.07 7.62 -11.93
N THR A 567 24.75 7.63 -12.01
CA THR A 567 23.89 6.56 -11.50
C THR A 567 23.00 6.05 -12.64
N PRO A 568 22.96 4.74 -12.87
CA PRO A 568 22.07 4.21 -13.88
C PRO A 568 20.63 4.24 -13.38
N LEU A 569 19.75 4.90 -14.11
CA LEU A 569 18.33 5.03 -13.81
C LEU A 569 17.49 4.43 -14.95
N PHE A 570 16.19 4.32 -14.72
CA PHE A 570 15.19 3.91 -15.69
C PHE A 570 14.34 5.12 -16.08
N MET A 571 14.51 5.61 -17.31
CA MET A 571 13.73 6.74 -17.80
C MET A 571 12.39 6.24 -18.33
N LYS A 572 11.33 6.40 -17.52
CA LYS A 572 9.98 5.89 -17.84
C LYS A 572 9.44 6.37 -19.19
N ARG A 573 9.71 7.63 -19.57
CA ARG A 573 9.25 8.22 -20.85
C ARG A 573 9.81 7.50 -22.07
N GLU A 574 11.07 7.07 -21.98
CA GLU A 574 11.79 6.43 -23.08
C GLU A 574 11.87 4.91 -22.90
N THR A 575 11.34 4.39 -21.78
CA THR A 575 11.31 2.96 -21.42
C THR A 575 12.68 2.29 -21.51
N ARG A 576 13.74 3.04 -21.20
CA ARG A 576 15.11 2.57 -21.31
C ARG A 576 15.93 2.91 -20.08
N ARG A 577 17.01 2.18 -19.92
CA ARG A 577 18.06 2.50 -18.98
C ARG A 577 18.83 3.74 -19.47
N VAL A 578 19.06 4.68 -18.57
CA VAL A 578 19.85 5.89 -18.79
C VAL A 578 20.91 6.00 -17.70
N ASN A 579 21.97 6.75 -17.93
CA ASN A 579 22.92 7.11 -16.88
C ASN A 579 22.72 8.60 -16.61
N GLU A 580 22.34 8.93 -15.38
CA GLU A 580 21.98 10.28 -14.96
C GLU A 580 22.84 10.71 -13.79
N ARG A 581 23.03 12.01 -13.65
CA ARG A 581 23.82 12.60 -12.57
C ARG A 581 22.91 12.85 -11.37
N VAL A 582 22.95 11.94 -10.39
CA VAL A 582 22.20 12.07 -9.13
C VAL A 582 22.97 12.97 -8.18
N PRO A 583 22.36 14.07 -7.67
CA PRO A 583 23.01 14.93 -6.69
C PRO A 583 23.10 14.25 -5.33
N MET A 584 24.25 14.38 -4.68
CA MET A 584 24.53 13.87 -3.34
C MET A 584 25.28 14.93 -2.52
N MET A 585 24.73 15.28 -1.35
CA MET A 585 25.48 15.98 -0.31
C MET A 585 26.33 14.96 0.44
N LEU A 586 27.65 14.96 0.20
CA LEU A 586 28.56 14.06 0.90
C LEU A 586 28.53 14.32 2.42
N PRO A 587 28.55 13.28 3.27
CA PRO A 587 28.65 13.41 4.72
C PRO A 587 29.74 14.38 5.18
N SER A 588 30.92 14.34 4.56
CA SER A 588 32.04 15.22 4.86
C SER A 588 31.67 16.69 4.69
N LYS A 589 30.97 17.01 3.61
CA LYS A 589 30.47 18.35 3.33
C LYS A 589 29.35 18.76 4.29
N LEU A 590 28.43 17.85 4.61
CA LEU A 590 27.37 18.11 5.59
C LEU A 590 27.96 18.44 6.96
N PHE A 591 28.96 17.69 7.41
CA PHE A 591 29.60 17.95 8.69
C PHE A 591 30.43 19.24 8.69
N GLU A 592 31.18 19.53 7.63
CA GLU A 592 31.87 20.81 7.46
C GLU A 592 30.91 22.01 7.59
N LEU A 593 29.75 21.94 6.91
CA LEU A 593 28.78 23.04 6.86
C LEU A 593 27.97 23.23 8.14
N PHE A 594 27.66 22.14 8.85
CA PHE A 594 26.66 22.18 9.93
C PHE A 594 27.20 21.75 11.30
N VAL A 595 28.23 20.91 11.38
CA VAL A 595 28.65 20.27 12.63
C VAL A 595 30.02 20.77 13.12
N GLU A 596 30.96 21.03 12.21
CA GLU A 596 32.33 21.47 12.55
C GLU A 596 32.40 22.95 12.98
N LYS A 597 31.25 23.61 13.13
CA LYS A 597 31.18 24.98 13.66
C LYS A 597 31.54 25.01 15.16
N PRO A 598 32.35 25.97 15.63
CA PRO A 598 32.75 26.06 17.04
C PRO A 598 31.57 26.07 18.04
N GLU A 599 30.44 26.67 17.67
CA GLU A 599 29.26 26.72 18.54
C GLU A 599 28.59 25.35 18.71
N VAL A 600 28.72 24.45 17.74
CA VAL A 600 28.13 23.10 17.78
C VAL A 600 29.06 22.14 18.52
N LEU A 601 30.38 22.24 18.29
CA LEU A 601 31.40 21.45 18.98
C LEU A 601 31.35 21.67 20.51
N SER A 602 31.30 22.93 20.97
CA SER A 602 31.27 23.25 22.40
C SER A 602 30.01 22.75 23.15
N LYS A 603 28.86 22.70 22.47
CA LYS A 603 27.61 22.16 23.05
C LYS A 603 27.62 20.63 23.19
N SER A 604 28.51 19.96 22.47
CA SER A 604 28.52 18.49 22.34
C SER A 604 29.28 17.78 23.48
N GLU A 605 30.12 18.49 24.25
CA GLU A 605 30.99 17.88 25.29
C GLU A 605 30.22 17.11 26.36
N LYS A 606 29.14 17.69 26.91
CA LYS A 606 28.34 17.03 27.96
C LYS A 606 27.66 15.75 27.48
N ARG A 607 27.34 15.66 26.19
CA ARG A 607 26.68 14.48 25.62
C ARG A 607 27.68 13.36 25.29
N TYR A 608 28.95 13.71 25.11
CA TYR A 608 29.98 12.71 24.88
C TYR A 608 30.08 11.71 26.04
N GLU A 609 29.80 12.14 27.27
CA GLU A 609 29.76 11.28 28.46
C GLU A 609 28.76 10.13 28.35
N PHE A 610 27.66 10.28 27.60
CA PHE A 610 26.67 9.20 27.41
C PHE A 610 27.22 8.01 26.61
N PHE A 611 28.27 8.24 25.81
CA PHE A 611 28.90 7.18 25.02
C PHE A 611 29.98 6.43 25.82
N ASN A 612 30.43 6.99 26.94
CA ASN A 612 31.37 6.30 27.83
C ASN A 612 30.67 5.11 28.50
N GLY A 613 31.34 3.95 28.52
CA GLY A 613 30.78 2.69 29.01
C GLY A 613 29.94 1.91 28.00
N LEU A 614 29.68 2.45 26.80
CA LEU A 614 29.03 1.69 25.72
C LEU A 614 30.07 0.84 24.98
N SER A 615 29.91 -0.49 25.01
CA SER A 615 30.83 -1.40 24.33
C SER A 615 30.94 -1.12 22.83
N CYS A 616 29.82 -0.85 22.16
CA CYS A 616 29.76 -0.51 20.73
C CYS A 616 30.51 0.77 20.37
N PHE A 617 30.77 1.67 21.33
CA PHE A 617 31.56 2.86 21.12
C PHE A 617 33.03 2.65 21.55
N GLU A 618 33.26 2.11 22.75
CA GLU A 618 34.61 1.97 23.30
C GLU A 618 35.48 0.98 22.54
N GLN A 619 34.88 -0.09 22.03
CA GLN A 619 35.55 -1.15 21.26
C GLN A 619 35.58 -0.85 19.76
N HIS A 620 34.97 0.27 19.32
CA HIS A 620 34.91 0.62 17.91
C HIS A 620 36.32 0.93 17.37
N PRO A 621 36.74 0.34 16.23
CA PRO A 621 38.12 0.45 15.74
C PRO A 621 38.57 1.90 15.51
N VAL A 622 37.69 2.73 14.93
CA VAL A 622 37.95 4.17 14.74
C VAL A 622 38.16 4.88 16.08
N VAL A 623 37.38 4.53 17.11
CA VAL A 623 37.46 5.15 18.43
C VAL A 623 38.75 4.74 19.12
N SER A 624 39.09 3.45 19.12
CA SER A 624 40.32 2.95 19.72
C SER A 624 41.56 3.55 19.05
N GLN A 625 41.59 3.64 17.71
CA GLN A 625 42.70 4.23 16.96
C GLN A 625 42.81 5.75 17.15
N ALA A 626 41.70 6.47 17.22
CA ALA A 626 41.72 7.91 17.44
C ALA A 626 42.21 8.27 18.85
N ARG A 627 41.76 7.52 19.87
CA ARG A 627 42.18 7.70 21.28
C ARG A 627 43.68 7.54 21.46
N SER A 628 44.30 6.56 20.79
CA SER A 628 45.77 6.36 20.88
C SER A 628 46.57 7.51 20.25
N GLN A 629 45.94 8.32 19.40
CA GLN A 629 46.55 9.46 18.72
C GLN A 629 46.09 10.81 19.29
N GLY A 630 45.25 10.82 20.32
CA GLY A 630 44.68 12.05 20.88
C GLY A 630 43.71 12.78 19.93
N ILE A 631 43.17 12.10 18.92
CA ILE A 631 42.26 12.68 17.93
C ILE A 631 40.82 12.56 18.47
N PRO A 632 40.03 13.64 18.50
CA PRO A 632 38.62 13.59 18.91
C PRO A 632 37.78 12.77 17.94
N VAL A 633 36.74 12.11 18.46
CA VAL A 633 35.82 11.27 17.68
C VAL A 633 34.40 11.78 17.82
N ARG A 634 33.64 11.77 16.72
CA ARG A 634 32.19 12.01 16.73
C ARG A 634 31.45 10.73 16.39
N PRO A 635 30.55 10.24 17.27
CA PRO A 635 29.68 9.12 16.97
C PRO A 635 28.56 9.55 16.02
N ILE A 636 28.32 8.78 14.97
CA ILE A 636 27.29 9.03 13.96
C ILE A 636 26.44 7.77 13.71
N ALA A 637 25.22 7.97 13.22
CA ALA A 637 24.34 6.89 12.76
C ALA A 637 23.93 7.12 11.30
N LEU A 638 23.76 6.03 10.56
CA LEU A 638 23.17 6.05 9.22
C LEU A 638 21.68 5.78 9.34
N TYR A 639 20.88 6.43 8.49
CA TYR A 639 19.46 6.13 8.42
C TYR A 639 18.97 6.15 6.98
N TRP A 640 18.06 5.25 6.63
CA TRP A 640 17.33 5.34 5.37
C TRP A 640 15.93 4.80 5.50
N ASP A 641 15.02 5.36 4.71
CA ASP A 641 13.62 4.96 4.70
C ASP A 641 12.94 5.36 3.39
N GLY A 642 11.88 4.63 3.03
CA GLY A 642 11.01 4.88 1.90
C GLY A 642 9.91 5.88 2.25
N VAL A 643 10.01 7.10 1.74
CA VAL A 643 8.98 8.13 1.90
C VAL A 643 8.07 8.14 0.69
N ARG A 644 6.76 7.96 0.93
CA ARG A 644 5.75 8.05 -0.13
C ARG A 644 5.65 9.49 -0.64
N TYR A 645 5.97 9.69 -1.92
CA TYR A 645 5.86 10.99 -2.59
C TYR A 645 4.53 11.17 -3.30
N SER A 646 4.04 10.10 -3.95
CA SER A 646 2.76 10.10 -4.63
C SER A 646 1.99 8.80 -4.38
N VAL A 647 0.80 8.69 -4.94
CA VAL A 647 0.01 7.45 -4.85
C VAL A 647 0.78 6.26 -5.42
N HIS A 648 1.64 6.49 -6.42
CA HIS A 648 2.32 5.45 -7.19
C HIS A 648 3.85 5.51 -7.12
N ASP A 649 4.41 6.39 -6.29
CA ASP A 649 5.86 6.60 -6.21
C ASP A 649 6.32 6.91 -4.79
N SER A 650 7.52 6.47 -4.48
CA SER A 650 8.22 6.65 -3.21
C SER A 650 9.68 6.97 -3.48
N PHE A 651 10.27 7.80 -2.62
CA PHE A 651 11.72 8.00 -2.61
C PHE A 651 12.32 7.24 -1.44
N THR A 652 13.47 6.61 -1.65
CA THR A 652 14.32 6.18 -0.54
C THR A 652 15.31 7.30 -0.24
N GLY A 653 15.24 7.86 0.96
CA GLY A 653 16.17 8.89 1.42
C GLY A 653 17.25 8.30 2.29
N PHE A 654 18.50 8.71 2.07
CA PHE A 654 19.66 8.30 2.85
C PHE A 654 20.18 9.48 3.67
N PHE A 655 20.35 9.26 4.96
CA PHE A 655 20.64 10.27 5.95
C PHE A 655 21.83 9.87 6.81
N VAL A 656 22.55 10.89 7.28
CA VAL A 656 23.55 10.75 8.33
C VAL A 656 23.15 11.60 9.53
N THR A 657 23.26 11.03 10.73
CA THR A 657 22.90 11.71 11.98
C THR A 657 24.15 11.89 12.83
N ASP A 658 24.44 13.12 13.26
CA ASP A 658 25.43 13.35 14.31
C ASP A 658 24.78 13.11 15.67
N LEU A 659 25.20 12.04 16.36
CA LEU A 659 24.52 11.59 17.59
C LEU A 659 24.76 12.54 18.78
N LEU A 660 25.76 13.42 18.70
CA LEU A 660 26.01 14.43 19.73
C LEU A 660 25.06 15.63 19.60
N SER A 661 24.87 16.16 18.39
CA SER A 661 23.97 17.28 18.14
C SER A 661 22.52 16.86 17.88
N GLU A 662 22.26 15.58 17.64
CA GLU A 662 20.98 15.00 17.20
C GLU A 662 20.50 15.55 15.85
N GLN A 663 21.39 16.20 15.10
CA GLN A 663 21.05 16.71 13.77
C GLN A 663 21.13 15.60 12.73
N LYS A 664 20.05 15.47 11.95
CA LYS A 664 19.88 14.51 10.88
C LYS A 664 19.97 15.23 9.53
N PHE A 665 20.87 14.77 8.67
CA PHE A 665 21.15 15.39 7.40
C PHE A 665 20.82 14.45 6.25
N LEU A 666 20.05 14.92 5.28
CA LEU A 666 19.79 14.19 4.05
C LEU A 666 21.02 14.25 3.14
N SER A 667 21.55 13.09 2.76
CA SER A 667 22.68 12.97 1.84
C SER A 667 22.22 12.84 0.39
N PHE A 668 21.34 11.89 0.08
CA PHE A 668 20.78 11.70 -1.27
C PHE A 668 19.41 11.01 -1.25
N LEU A 669 18.71 11.10 -2.38
CA LEU A 669 17.38 10.52 -2.61
C LEU A 669 17.37 9.76 -3.94
N LEU A 670 16.68 8.62 -3.97
CA LEU A 670 16.41 7.87 -5.21
C LEU A 670 14.92 7.53 -5.30
N SER A 671 14.29 7.81 -6.45
CA SER A 671 12.90 7.39 -6.72
C SER A 671 12.86 5.89 -7.00
N GLY A 672 11.93 5.18 -6.37
CA GLY A 672 11.65 3.78 -6.65
C GLY A 672 11.27 3.52 -8.12
N LEU A 673 10.60 4.48 -8.77
CA LEU A 673 10.23 4.36 -10.18
C LEU A 673 11.40 4.60 -11.13
N ASP A 674 12.34 5.46 -10.76
CA ASP A 674 13.52 5.80 -11.56
C ASP A 674 14.68 4.81 -11.34
N MET A 675 14.64 3.97 -10.31
CA MET A 675 15.63 2.93 -10.12
C MET A 675 15.64 1.91 -11.27
N CYS A 676 16.82 1.32 -11.50
CA CYS A 676 17.10 0.41 -12.59
C CYS A 676 16.15 -0.80 -12.59
N GLN A 677 15.49 -1.03 -13.74
CA GLN A 677 14.50 -2.10 -13.93
C GLN A 677 15.04 -3.33 -14.68
N CYS A 678 16.36 -3.51 -14.73
CA CYS A 678 17.00 -4.60 -15.48
C CYS A 678 16.82 -6.01 -14.85
N GLY A 679 16.06 -6.10 -13.76
CA GLY A 679 15.90 -7.30 -12.94
C GLY A 679 16.65 -7.24 -11.62
N CYS A 680 17.64 -6.34 -11.47
CA CYS A 680 18.45 -6.18 -10.26
C CYS A 680 17.72 -5.53 -9.08
N ARG A 681 16.40 -5.29 -9.18
CA ARG A 681 15.59 -4.62 -8.15
C ARG A 681 16.18 -3.28 -7.72
N GLY A 682 16.64 -2.46 -8.68
CA GLY A 682 17.24 -1.16 -8.38
C GLY A 682 18.70 -1.19 -7.90
N TRP A 683 19.29 -2.37 -7.63
CA TRP A 683 20.65 -2.48 -7.11
C TRP A 683 21.71 -1.76 -7.96
N CYS A 684 21.64 -1.83 -9.29
CA CYS A 684 22.56 -1.07 -10.15
C CYS A 684 22.49 0.44 -9.93
N SER A 685 21.34 0.99 -9.54
CA SER A 685 21.18 2.42 -9.21
C SER A 685 21.71 2.73 -7.82
N LEU A 686 21.44 1.83 -6.87
CA LEU A 686 21.79 2.06 -5.49
C LEU A 686 23.30 1.92 -5.23
N TYR A 687 23.95 0.94 -5.87
CA TYR A 687 25.36 0.63 -5.63
C TYR A 687 26.31 1.81 -5.88
N PRO A 688 26.29 2.54 -7.01
CA PRO A 688 27.19 3.67 -7.22
C PRO A 688 27.03 4.77 -6.17
N ALA A 689 25.79 5.04 -5.75
CA ALA A 689 25.51 6.02 -4.72
C ALA A 689 26.05 5.55 -3.35
N LEU A 690 25.79 4.30 -2.96
CA LEU A 690 26.32 3.75 -1.72
C LEU A 690 27.84 3.64 -1.72
N LEU A 691 28.46 3.32 -2.85
CA LEU A 691 29.92 3.23 -2.98
C LEU A 691 30.59 4.58 -2.69
N GLU A 692 30.08 5.66 -3.28
CA GLU A 692 30.62 7.01 -3.03
C GLU A 692 30.32 7.48 -1.60
N TRP A 693 29.15 7.11 -1.06
CA TRP A 693 28.79 7.40 0.33
C TRP A 693 29.73 6.69 1.32
N THR A 694 29.99 5.39 1.11
CA THR A 694 30.97 4.59 1.86
C THR A 694 32.37 5.21 1.78
N ARG A 695 32.84 5.55 0.58
CA ARG A 695 34.18 6.15 0.38
C ARG A 695 34.34 7.44 1.17
N ASP A 696 33.30 8.27 1.23
CA ASP A 696 33.34 9.51 1.99
C ASP A 696 33.32 9.27 3.51
N LEU A 697 32.51 8.32 3.99
CA LEU A 697 32.51 7.91 5.39
C LEU A 697 33.85 7.30 5.84
N GLN A 698 34.51 6.53 4.97
CA GLN A 698 35.87 6.01 5.21
C GLN A 698 36.89 7.15 5.35
N LYS A 699 36.79 8.20 4.53
CA LYS A 699 37.66 9.38 4.67
C LYS A 699 37.43 10.08 6.01
N LEU A 700 36.17 10.21 6.44
CA LEU A 700 35.85 10.79 7.75
C LEU A 700 36.32 9.92 8.92
N ALA A 701 36.28 8.60 8.78
CA ALA A 701 36.81 7.67 9.77
C ALA A 701 38.34 7.76 9.91
N ALA A 702 39.05 8.14 8.84
CA ALA A 702 40.51 8.24 8.82
C ALA A 702 41.05 9.68 8.98
N ARG A 703 40.18 10.68 9.12
CA ARG A 703 40.56 12.11 9.15
C ARG A 703 41.49 12.45 10.34
N ASP A 704 42.40 13.41 10.14
CA ASP A 704 43.41 13.77 11.15
C ASP A 704 42.93 14.77 12.21
N THR A 705 41.85 15.51 11.93
CA THR A 705 41.34 16.58 12.80
C THR A 705 40.27 16.08 13.75
N VAL A 706 39.18 15.54 13.19
CA VAL A 706 38.08 14.90 13.93
C VAL A 706 37.71 13.65 13.14
N ARG A 707 37.65 12.50 13.81
CA ARG A 707 37.22 11.24 13.19
C ARG A 707 35.75 11.00 13.43
N TYR A 708 35.09 10.34 12.50
CA TYR A 708 33.68 9.99 12.62
C TYR A 708 33.53 8.47 12.69
N ALA A 709 32.87 7.98 13.74
CA ALA A 709 32.64 6.56 13.97
C ALA A 709 31.16 6.24 13.73
N VAL A 710 30.86 5.39 12.75
CA VAL A 710 29.50 4.95 12.45
C VAL A 710 29.12 3.84 13.43
N LEU A 711 28.22 4.15 14.38
CA LEU A 711 27.86 3.22 15.44
C LEU A 711 26.66 2.34 15.10
N ASP A 712 25.75 2.85 14.29
CA ASP A 712 24.44 2.23 14.09
C ASP A 712 23.85 2.58 12.72
N ILE A 713 23.06 1.64 12.20
CA ILE A 713 22.20 1.73 11.03
C ILE A 713 20.76 1.69 11.52
N GLN A 714 20.02 2.78 11.32
CA GLN A 714 18.62 2.90 11.70
C GLN A 714 17.75 2.84 10.45
N THR A 715 16.95 1.79 10.33
CA THR A 715 16.01 1.63 9.20
C THR A 715 14.94 0.63 9.59
N ASP A 716 13.82 0.69 8.88
CA ASP A 716 12.84 -0.40 8.94
C ASP A 716 13.44 -1.70 8.38
N TRP A 717 12.77 -2.81 8.68
CA TRP A 717 13.23 -4.13 8.30
C TRP A 717 13.24 -4.34 6.77
N PRO A 718 12.17 -4.03 6.01
CA PRO A 718 12.20 -4.13 4.55
C PRO A 718 13.33 -3.36 3.88
N ALA A 719 13.52 -2.09 4.21
CA ALA A 719 14.51 -1.25 3.55
C ALA A 719 15.93 -1.66 3.93
N TRP A 720 16.15 -2.17 5.14
CA TRP A 720 17.44 -2.76 5.50
C TRP A 720 17.77 -3.96 4.59
N LEU A 721 16.84 -4.93 4.47
CA LEU A 721 17.04 -6.15 3.68
C LEU A 721 17.36 -5.86 2.22
N GLU A 722 16.67 -4.88 1.62
CA GLU A 722 16.89 -4.49 0.21
C GLU A 722 18.30 -3.90 0.00
N VAL A 723 18.72 -3.01 0.90
CA VAL A 723 20.01 -2.31 0.83
C VAL A 723 21.18 -3.25 1.12
N VAL A 724 21.06 -4.19 2.05
CA VAL A 724 22.15 -5.13 2.41
C VAL A 724 22.12 -6.44 1.62
N GLY A 725 21.08 -6.65 0.81
CA GLY A 725 20.94 -7.81 -0.06
C GLY A 725 20.47 -9.08 0.65
N ALA A 726 19.83 -8.97 1.81
CA ALA A 726 19.28 -10.09 2.57
C ALA A 726 17.90 -10.54 2.03
N ARG A 727 17.45 -11.74 2.43
CA ARG A 727 16.12 -12.26 2.08
C ARG A 727 15.03 -11.72 3.00
N PHE A 728 13.85 -11.52 2.42
CA PHE A 728 12.62 -11.21 3.14
C PHE A 728 12.12 -12.38 3.99
N TRP A 729 11.36 -12.06 5.03
CA TRP A 729 10.76 -13.03 5.97
C TRP A 729 9.83 -14.06 5.32
N SER A 730 9.36 -13.81 4.09
CA SER A 730 8.61 -14.78 3.30
C SER A 730 9.49 -15.88 2.68
N HIS A 731 10.82 -15.83 2.84
CA HIS A 731 11.74 -16.82 2.29
C HIS A 731 11.71 -18.12 3.09
N GLY A 732 11.60 -19.27 2.42
CA GLY A 732 11.45 -20.55 3.09
C GLY A 732 12.66 -20.96 3.94
N LYS A 733 13.88 -20.69 3.48
CA LYS A 733 15.11 -21.10 4.18
C LYS A 733 15.71 -20.06 5.12
N PHE A 734 15.48 -18.78 4.83
CA PHE A 734 16.20 -17.67 5.47
C PHE A 734 15.23 -16.51 5.78
N PRO A 735 14.14 -16.75 6.53
CA PRO A 735 13.18 -15.72 6.89
C PRO A 735 13.75 -14.66 7.86
N CYS A 736 14.69 -15.04 8.74
CA CYS A 736 15.35 -14.11 9.64
C CYS A 736 16.71 -13.69 9.09
N PRO A 737 17.03 -12.39 9.02
CA PRO A 737 18.37 -11.96 8.63
C PRO A 737 19.44 -12.18 9.72
N LEU A 738 19.04 -12.27 10.99
CA LEU A 738 19.96 -12.31 12.13
C LEU A 738 20.26 -13.73 12.64
N CYS A 739 19.46 -14.73 12.27
CA CYS A 739 19.67 -16.11 12.71
C CYS A 739 19.34 -17.14 11.62
N MET A 740 19.73 -18.38 11.87
CA MET A 740 19.61 -19.52 10.95
C MET A 740 18.25 -20.24 11.02
N ILE A 741 17.24 -19.63 11.64
CA ILE A 741 15.87 -20.17 11.63
C ILE A 741 15.32 -20.24 10.21
N ASN A 742 14.59 -21.31 9.88
CA ASN A 742 13.85 -21.43 8.62
C ASN A 742 12.33 -21.25 8.83
N GLN A 743 11.57 -21.15 7.74
CA GLN A 743 10.14 -20.85 7.82
C GLN A 743 9.32 -21.98 8.45
N GLU A 744 9.76 -23.24 8.30
CA GLU A 744 9.12 -24.39 8.92
C GLU A 744 9.27 -24.33 10.45
N GLN A 745 10.50 -24.10 10.92
CA GLN A 745 10.83 -23.92 12.34
C GLN A 745 10.09 -22.72 12.95
N LEU A 746 9.99 -21.61 12.21
CA LEU A 746 9.23 -20.42 12.66
C LEU A 746 7.73 -20.71 12.85
N CYS A 747 7.16 -21.65 12.10
CA CYS A 747 5.75 -22.04 12.18
C CYS A 747 5.47 -23.12 13.24
N GLN A 748 6.48 -23.65 13.94
CA GLN A 748 6.26 -24.72 14.92
C GLN A 748 5.59 -24.16 16.19
N PRO A 749 4.50 -24.79 16.68
CA PRO A 749 3.70 -24.28 17.80
C PRO A 749 4.41 -24.35 19.17
N HIS A 750 5.56 -25.01 19.24
CA HIS A 750 6.39 -25.10 20.43
C HIS A 750 7.83 -24.78 20.02
N ALA A 751 8.19 -23.50 20.01
CA ALA A 751 9.58 -23.10 19.93
C ALA A 751 10.25 -23.41 21.28
N GLU A 752 10.40 -24.70 21.60
CA GLU A 752 11.12 -25.16 22.78
C GLU A 752 12.52 -24.53 22.78
N GLY A 753 12.85 -23.79 23.85
CA GLY A 753 14.12 -23.09 23.99
C GLY A 753 14.13 -21.62 23.55
N VAL A 754 13.04 -21.08 22.97
CA VAL A 754 12.89 -19.62 22.80
C VAL A 754 12.44 -19.02 24.13
N THR A 755 13.28 -18.17 24.69
CA THR A 755 12.99 -17.35 25.88
C THR A 755 13.15 -15.87 25.52
N VAL A 756 12.81 -14.99 26.46
CA VAL A 756 13.07 -13.55 26.31
C VAL A 756 14.57 -13.25 26.17
N ALA A 757 15.43 -14.10 26.73
CA ALA A 757 16.88 -13.89 26.79
C ALA A 757 17.69 -14.79 25.84
N SER A 758 17.07 -15.80 25.23
CA SER A 758 17.78 -16.79 24.43
C SER A 758 16.92 -17.32 23.29
N MET A 759 17.52 -17.48 22.11
CA MET A 759 16.93 -18.25 21.02
C MET A 759 17.82 -19.47 20.71
N PRO A 760 17.23 -20.64 20.40
CA PRO A 760 17.99 -21.87 20.16
C PRO A 760 18.64 -21.90 18.76
N TYR A 761 18.46 -20.86 17.95
CA TYR A 761 18.93 -20.80 16.58
C TYR A 761 20.28 -20.09 16.51
N GLU A 762 21.21 -20.70 15.78
CA GLU A 762 22.53 -20.13 15.48
C GLU A 762 22.38 -18.73 14.86
N LEU A 763 23.22 -17.79 15.30
CA LEU A 763 23.21 -16.42 14.79
C LEU A 763 23.94 -16.35 13.45
N PHE A 764 23.43 -15.52 12.54
CA PHE A 764 24.12 -15.15 11.32
C PHE A 764 24.94 -13.89 11.60
N THR A 765 26.20 -14.09 11.99
CA THR A 765 27.11 -13.00 12.39
C THR A 765 27.76 -12.32 11.19
N HIS A 766 28.41 -11.18 11.42
CA HIS A 766 29.20 -10.51 10.40
C HIS A 766 30.33 -11.40 9.82
N ASP A 767 31.01 -12.18 10.64
CA ASP A 767 32.01 -13.14 10.16
C ASP A 767 31.40 -14.16 9.19
N THR A 768 30.18 -14.62 9.49
CA THR A 768 29.44 -15.56 8.63
C THR A 768 29.01 -14.87 7.34
N TYR A 769 28.61 -13.60 7.41
CA TYR A 769 28.32 -12.76 6.26
C TYR A 769 29.53 -12.63 5.34
N GLU A 770 30.71 -12.32 5.86
CA GLU A 770 31.92 -12.18 5.05
C GLU A 770 32.31 -13.49 4.36
N VAL A 771 32.28 -14.61 5.08
CA VAL A 771 32.57 -15.94 4.50
C VAL A 771 31.56 -16.25 3.39
N THR A 772 30.27 -16.04 3.65
CA THR A 772 29.22 -16.25 2.64
C THR A 772 29.43 -15.36 1.41
N LEU A 773 29.81 -14.09 1.61
CA LEU A 773 30.04 -13.15 0.52
C LEU A 773 31.25 -13.57 -0.33
N ARG A 774 32.34 -14.02 0.29
CA ARG A 774 33.52 -14.54 -0.42
C ARG A 774 33.19 -15.80 -1.23
N GLU A 775 32.32 -16.66 -0.71
CA GLU A 775 31.84 -17.85 -1.44
C GLU A 775 30.90 -17.49 -2.60
N PHE A 776 30.11 -16.42 -2.45
CA PHE A 776 29.10 -16.01 -3.43
C PHE A 776 29.61 -15.01 -4.47
N THR A 777 30.88 -14.64 -4.42
CA THR A 777 31.50 -13.71 -5.37
C THR A 777 32.71 -14.33 -6.05
N LYS A 778 32.90 -14.01 -7.34
CA LYS A 778 34.06 -14.39 -8.12
C LYS A 778 34.62 -13.16 -8.83
N VAL A 779 35.82 -12.73 -8.43
CA VAL A 779 36.55 -11.65 -9.12
C VAL A 779 37.25 -12.23 -10.35
N VAL A 780 37.14 -11.54 -11.48
CA VAL A 780 37.73 -11.90 -12.77
C VAL A 780 38.47 -10.69 -13.34
N PRO A 781 39.79 -10.79 -13.55
CA PRO A 781 40.55 -9.73 -14.19
C PRO A 781 40.24 -9.66 -15.69
N ILE A 782 40.08 -8.44 -16.20
CA ILE A 782 39.87 -8.14 -17.62
C ILE A 782 41.11 -7.43 -18.15
N PRO A 783 42.14 -8.17 -18.62
CA PRO A 783 43.41 -7.59 -19.03
C PRO A 783 43.35 -6.92 -20.41
N ASP A 784 42.49 -7.40 -21.30
CA ASP A 784 42.47 -7.01 -22.71
C ASP A 784 41.06 -6.98 -23.32
N ALA A 785 40.97 -6.39 -24.52
CA ALA A 785 39.72 -6.24 -25.25
C ALA A 785 39.18 -7.58 -25.80
N GLU A 786 40.00 -8.62 -25.91
CA GLU A 786 39.56 -9.95 -26.36
C GLU A 786 38.76 -10.66 -25.27
N THR A 787 39.27 -10.63 -24.04
CA THR A 787 38.61 -11.14 -22.83
C THR A 787 37.27 -10.41 -22.62
N MET A 788 37.29 -9.07 -22.69
CA MET A 788 36.08 -8.25 -22.56
C MET A 788 35.04 -8.59 -23.62
N ARG A 789 35.44 -8.70 -24.90
CA ARG A 789 34.52 -9.05 -26.01
C ARG A 789 33.96 -10.46 -25.85
N THR A 790 34.76 -11.41 -25.37
CA THR A 790 34.33 -12.79 -25.13
C THR A 790 33.21 -12.82 -24.08
N ILE A 791 33.41 -12.16 -22.93
CA ILE A 791 32.37 -12.08 -21.89
C ILE A 791 31.13 -11.34 -22.41
N THR A 792 31.33 -10.19 -23.06
CA THR A 792 30.23 -9.32 -23.56
C THR A 792 29.26 -10.06 -24.46
N ARG A 793 29.77 -10.90 -25.38
CA ARG A 793 28.95 -11.70 -26.32
C ARG A 793 28.00 -12.66 -25.61
N HIS A 794 28.28 -13.00 -24.35
CA HIS A 794 27.52 -13.97 -23.58
C HIS A 794 26.79 -13.37 -22.37
N LEU A 795 26.77 -12.04 -22.24
CA LEU A 795 26.04 -11.36 -21.18
C LEU A 795 24.66 -10.88 -21.65
N GLU A 796 23.61 -11.29 -20.95
CA GLU A 796 22.23 -10.84 -21.20
C GLU A 796 21.53 -10.38 -19.93
N TYR A 797 20.65 -9.38 -20.04
CA TYR A 797 19.78 -8.99 -18.94
C TYR A 797 18.65 -10.02 -18.76
N LYS A 798 18.59 -10.64 -17.57
CA LYS A 798 17.54 -11.59 -17.20
C LYS A 798 16.97 -11.24 -15.83
N LYS A 799 15.65 -11.14 -15.76
CA LYS A 799 14.92 -10.92 -14.49
C LYS A 799 15.12 -12.07 -13.51
N ALA A 800 15.16 -13.32 -13.99
CA ALA A 800 15.35 -14.50 -13.16
C ALA A 800 16.68 -14.48 -12.39
N THR A 801 17.76 -14.05 -13.05
CA THR A 801 19.09 -13.93 -12.44
C THR A 801 19.32 -12.59 -11.74
N LEU A 802 18.30 -11.74 -11.68
CA LEU A 802 18.35 -10.40 -11.08
C LEU A 802 19.39 -9.46 -11.71
N GLY A 803 19.53 -9.45 -13.04
CA GLY A 803 20.42 -8.51 -13.73
C GLY A 803 21.11 -9.10 -14.96
N ARG A 804 22.30 -8.58 -15.29
CA ARG A 804 23.08 -9.00 -16.46
C ARG A 804 23.85 -10.28 -16.13
N ALA A 805 23.58 -11.39 -16.81
CA ALA A 805 24.14 -12.70 -16.48
C ALA A 805 24.62 -13.47 -17.71
N LEU A 806 25.51 -14.44 -17.47
CA LEU A 806 26.05 -15.29 -18.52
C LEU A 806 25.03 -16.28 -19.06
N VAL A 807 24.97 -16.42 -20.39
CA VAL A 807 24.03 -17.35 -21.06
C VAL A 807 24.63 -18.72 -21.37
N CYS A 808 25.95 -18.85 -21.33
CA CYS A 808 26.68 -20.10 -21.49
C CYS A 808 27.89 -20.14 -20.53
N ASP A 809 28.49 -21.31 -20.40
CA ASP A 809 29.75 -21.47 -19.68
C ASP A 809 30.90 -20.87 -20.50
N LEU A 810 31.89 -20.29 -19.82
CA LEU A 810 33.17 -19.85 -20.39
C LEU A 810 34.30 -20.51 -19.60
N PRO A 811 34.60 -21.80 -19.86
CA PRO A 811 35.59 -22.57 -19.10
C PRO A 811 36.98 -21.93 -19.07
N GLN A 812 37.37 -21.24 -20.15
CA GLN A 812 38.64 -20.55 -20.28
C GLN A 812 38.82 -19.40 -19.28
N LEU A 813 37.72 -18.86 -18.72
CA LEU A 813 37.72 -17.85 -17.67
C LEU A 813 37.24 -18.40 -16.32
N GLY A 814 36.95 -19.71 -16.23
CA GLY A 814 36.35 -20.33 -15.05
C GLY A 814 34.95 -19.82 -14.72
N LEU A 815 34.23 -19.29 -15.73
CA LEU A 815 32.90 -18.71 -15.57
C LEU A 815 31.80 -19.69 -16.01
N ARG A 816 30.66 -19.67 -15.31
CA ARG A 816 29.52 -20.56 -15.59
C ARG A 816 28.27 -19.79 -16.02
N LYS A 817 27.42 -20.46 -16.79
CA LYS A 817 26.09 -19.99 -17.16
C LYS A 817 25.28 -19.64 -15.91
N GLY A 818 24.56 -18.53 -15.98
CA GLY A 818 23.70 -18.04 -14.89
C GLY A 818 24.42 -17.14 -13.89
N TRP A 819 25.76 -17.11 -13.87
CA TRP A 819 26.49 -16.17 -13.02
C TRP A 819 26.22 -14.74 -13.47
N ARG A 820 25.84 -13.89 -12.53
CA ARG A 820 25.42 -12.51 -12.78
C ARG A 820 26.61 -11.58 -12.61
N LEU A 821 26.82 -10.65 -13.54
CA LEU A 821 27.75 -9.55 -13.39
C LEU A 821 27.27 -8.60 -12.28
N GLU A 822 28.10 -8.43 -11.26
CA GLU A 822 27.82 -7.68 -10.04
C GLU A 822 28.52 -6.32 -10.09
N PRO A 823 27.85 -5.23 -9.68
CA PRO A 823 28.53 -3.95 -9.47
C PRO A 823 29.71 -4.10 -8.49
N CYS A 824 30.84 -3.48 -8.82
CA CYS A 824 32.04 -3.48 -7.98
C CYS A 824 32.78 -2.14 -8.08
N PRO A 825 33.81 -1.86 -7.25
CA PRO A 825 34.49 -0.57 -7.28
C PRO A 825 35.12 -0.20 -8.63
N GLY A 826 35.56 -1.19 -9.40
CA GLY A 826 36.09 -1.01 -10.77
C GLY A 826 35.02 -0.99 -11.87
N LEU A 827 33.80 -1.43 -11.56
CA LEU A 827 32.65 -1.41 -12.46
C LEU A 827 31.36 -1.08 -11.68
N PRO A 828 31.16 0.20 -11.27
CA PRO A 828 29.96 0.56 -10.50
C PRO A 828 28.66 0.41 -11.32
N ASP A 829 28.74 0.66 -12.63
CA ASP A 829 27.66 0.44 -13.57
C ASP A 829 27.95 -0.77 -14.48
N VAL A 830 27.27 -1.89 -14.24
CA VAL A 830 27.38 -3.13 -15.07
C VAL A 830 26.95 -2.95 -16.54
N GLY A 831 26.22 -1.89 -16.85
CA GLY A 831 25.89 -1.50 -18.22
C GLY A 831 27.03 -0.78 -18.94
N GLN A 832 28.10 -0.42 -18.22
CA GLN A 832 29.32 0.18 -18.78
C GLN A 832 30.43 -0.83 -19.04
N PHE A 833 30.19 -2.13 -18.84
CA PHE A 833 31.22 -3.17 -18.92
C PHE A 833 32.07 -3.08 -20.21
N GLU A 834 31.44 -2.81 -21.35
CA GLU A 834 32.09 -2.68 -22.66
C GLU A 834 32.89 -1.39 -22.87
N PHE A 835 32.62 -0.39 -22.03
CA PHE A 835 33.18 0.95 -22.11
C PHE A 835 34.18 1.24 -20.99
N THR A 836 34.30 0.35 -20.01
CA THR A 836 35.25 0.48 -18.90
C THR A 836 36.69 0.41 -19.42
N PRO A 837 37.56 1.36 -19.02
CA PRO A 837 38.98 1.34 -19.40
C PRO A 837 39.69 0.05 -18.93
N LEU A 838 40.52 -0.51 -19.80
CA LEU A 838 41.32 -1.71 -19.51
C LEU A 838 42.71 -1.33 -18.97
N PRO A 839 43.33 -2.14 -18.09
CA PRO A 839 42.75 -3.32 -17.44
C PRO A 839 41.84 -2.95 -16.25
N PHE A 840 40.84 -3.78 -15.96
CA PHE A 840 40.03 -3.64 -14.74
C PHE A 840 39.58 -5.01 -14.22
N ASP A 841 39.20 -5.07 -12.95
CA ASP A 841 38.61 -6.27 -12.35
C ASP A 841 37.09 -6.14 -12.33
N CYS A 842 36.40 -7.22 -12.67
CA CYS A 842 34.94 -7.32 -12.54
C CYS A 842 34.56 -8.44 -11.58
N THR A 843 33.37 -8.34 -10.98
CA THR A 843 32.88 -9.33 -10.03
C THR A 843 31.65 -10.03 -10.61
N PHE A 844 31.60 -11.35 -10.49
CA PHE A 844 30.41 -12.15 -10.76
C PHE A 844 29.80 -12.65 -9.45
N TRP A 845 28.48 -12.52 -9.32
CA TRP A 845 27.68 -13.19 -8.31
C TRP A 845 27.46 -14.65 -8.71
N VAL A 846 27.97 -15.54 -7.86
CA VAL A 846 27.93 -16.99 -8.05
C VAL A 846 27.08 -17.70 -6.98
N GLY A 847 26.51 -16.92 -6.04
CA GLY A 847 25.62 -17.44 -5.00
C GLY A 847 24.37 -18.14 -5.59
N PRO A 848 23.83 -19.16 -4.91
CA PRO A 848 22.67 -19.90 -5.38
C PRO A 848 21.41 -19.03 -5.40
N GLU A 849 20.46 -19.37 -6.26
CA GLU A 849 19.21 -18.59 -6.43
C GLU A 849 18.40 -18.50 -5.12
N ASP A 850 18.47 -19.54 -4.29
CA ASP A 850 17.84 -19.65 -2.98
C ASP A 850 18.80 -19.32 -1.81
N GLY A 851 19.97 -18.73 -2.10
CA GLY A 851 20.96 -18.33 -1.10
C GLY A 851 20.48 -17.20 -0.18
N ARG A 852 21.07 -17.09 1.02
CA ARG A 852 20.71 -16.09 2.04
C ARG A 852 20.95 -14.65 1.60
N LEU A 853 21.96 -14.43 0.78
CA LEU A 853 22.28 -13.13 0.20
C LEU A 853 21.89 -13.09 -1.27
N THR A 854 21.65 -11.88 -1.77
CA THR A 854 21.34 -11.60 -3.17
C THR A 854 22.39 -10.73 -3.83
N HIS A 855 23.16 -9.95 -3.06
CA HIS A 855 24.30 -9.13 -3.48
C HIS A 855 25.17 -8.79 -2.24
N GLY A 856 26.32 -8.14 -2.46
CA GLY A 856 27.20 -7.65 -1.40
C GLY A 856 27.11 -6.14 -1.24
N CYS A 857 27.04 -5.63 -0.01
CA CYS A 857 26.79 -4.22 0.25
C CYS A 857 28.08 -3.48 0.61
N PRO A 858 28.43 -2.36 -0.08
CA PRO A 858 29.66 -1.61 0.20
C PRO A 858 29.62 -0.87 1.54
N LEU A 859 28.47 -0.77 2.22
CA LEU A 859 28.41 -0.15 3.56
C LEU A 859 29.29 -0.90 4.56
N PHE A 860 29.43 -2.21 4.43
CA PHE A 860 30.24 -3.02 5.34
C PHE A 860 31.76 -2.85 5.14
N ASP A 861 32.19 -2.07 4.14
CA ASP A 861 33.58 -1.63 4.03
C ASP A 861 33.90 -0.46 4.99
N ILE A 862 32.89 0.12 5.66
CA ILE A 862 33.08 1.19 6.64
C ILE A 862 33.70 0.61 7.92
N PRO A 863 34.82 1.15 8.43
CA PRO A 863 35.49 0.61 9.60
C PRO A 863 34.59 0.59 10.84
N GLY A 864 34.38 -0.60 11.40
CA GLY A 864 33.58 -0.82 12.61
C GLY A 864 32.09 -1.05 12.37
N LEU A 865 31.62 -0.92 11.12
CA LEU A 865 30.24 -1.22 10.78
C LEU A 865 30.07 -2.71 10.46
N THR A 866 29.21 -3.40 11.20
CA THR A 866 28.99 -4.84 11.07
C THR A 866 27.54 -5.15 10.74
N TRP A 867 27.25 -6.44 10.51
CA TRP A 867 25.88 -6.92 10.26
C TRP A 867 24.95 -6.65 11.45
N GLU A 868 25.50 -6.70 12.66
CA GLU A 868 24.83 -6.46 13.93
C GLU A 868 24.69 -4.98 14.28
N SER A 869 25.32 -4.07 13.52
CA SER A 869 25.13 -2.62 13.67
C SER A 869 23.76 -2.14 13.20
N TRP A 870 22.80 -3.03 12.95
CA TRP A 870 21.44 -2.67 12.57
C TRP A 870 20.52 -2.55 13.79
N ALA A 871 20.03 -1.34 14.04
CA ALA A 871 18.91 -1.10 14.92
C ALA A 871 17.59 -0.98 14.13
N ILE A 872 16.65 -1.88 14.45
CA ILE A 872 15.30 -1.79 13.90
C ILE A 872 14.61 -0.56 14.51
N ASP A 873 14.11 0.31 13.64
CA ASP A 873 13.35 1.48 14.08
C ASP A 873 12.21 1.10 15.05
N ILE A 874 12.10 1.85 16.15
CA ILE A 874 11.15 1.57 17.25
C ILE A 874 9.70 1.66 16.76
N MET A 875 9.39 2.58 15.84
CA MET A 875 8.04 2.68 15.31
C MET A 875 7.63 1.41 14.57
N HIS A 876 8.52 0.87 13.73
CA HIS A 876 8.25 -0.35 12.94
C HIS A 876 8.47 -1.67 13.67
N SER A 877 9.10 -1.65 14.85
CA SER A 877 9.29 -2.84 15.69
C SER A 877 8.32 -2.88 16.88
N TRP A 878 8.25 -1.79 17.66
CA TRP A 878 7.45 -1.69 18.89
C TRP A 878 6.03 -1.19 18.63
N HIS A 879 5.87 -0.01 18.04
CA HIS A 879 4.58 0.69 18.02
C HIS A 879 3.60 0.14 16.97
N LEU A 880 4.11 -0.16 15.77
CA LEU A 880 3.34 -0.64 14.61
C LEU A 880 3.85 -2.00 14.11
N GLY A 881 4.74 -2.62 14.89
CA GLY A 881 5.53 -3.77 14.47
C GLY A 881 5.12 -5.11 15.06
N PRO A 882 5.96 -6.14 14.87
CA PRO A 882 5.74 -7.48 15.40
C PRO A 882 5.58 -7.53 16.93
N LEU A 883 6.22 -6.61 17.68
CA LEU A 883 6.12 -6.61 19.13
C LEU A 883 4.72 -6.24 19.62
N GLN A 884 4.05 -5.29 18.95
CA GLN A 884 2.64 -4.97 19.25
C GLN A 884 1.76 -6.21 19.10
N GLN A 885 1.98 -7.00 18.05
CA GLN A 885 1.25 -8.25 17.81
C GLN A 885 1.59 -9.30 18.87
N LEU A 886 2.87 -9.45 19.23
CA LEU A 886 3.31 -10.37 20.28
C LEU A 886 2.66 -10.01 21.63
N VAL A 887 2.72 -8.73 22.04
CA VAL A 887 2.06 -8.24 23.26
C VAL A 887 0.57 -8.54 23.23
N SER A 888 -0.10 -8.27 22.10
CA SER A 888 -1.52 -8.60 21.93
C SER A 888 -1.79 -10.10 22.10
N LEU A 889 -1.00 -10.96 21.47
CA LEU A 889 -1.13 -12.42 21.59
C LEU A 889 -0.89 -12.91 23.02
N THR A 890 0.14 -12.40 23.70
CA THR A 890 0.46 -12.72 25.09
C THR A 890 -0.68 -12.31 26.02
N LEU A 891 -1.24 -11.10 25.86
CA LEU A 891 -2.39 -10.65 26.64
C LEU A 891 -3.62 -11.54 26.39
N HIS A 892 -3.91 -11.91 25.14
CA HIS A 892 -5.00 -12.84 24.83
C HIS A 892 -4.78 -14.22 25.45
N PHE A 893 -3.54 -14.72 25.46
CA PHE A 893 -3.18 -15.97 26.13
C PHE A 893 -3.40 -15.88 27.65
N CYS A 894 -2.95 -14.79 28.29
CA CYS A 894 -3.19 -14.52 29.71
C CYS A 894 -4.69 -14.45 30.05
N ILE A 895 -5.50 -13.82 29.20
CA ILE A 895 -6.96 -13.74 29.35
C ILE A 895 -7.61 -15.12 29.19
N GLY A 896 -7.20 -15.88 28.17
CA GLY A 896 -7.77 -17.19 27.82
C GLY A 896 -7.35 -18.34 28.73
N SER A 897 -6.19 -18.24 29.38
CA SER A 897 -5.67 -19.26 30.31
C SER A 897 -6.40 -19.28 31.66
N GLY A 898 -7.16 -18.23 31.99
CA GLY A 898 -7.83 -18.10 33.28
C GLY A 898 -6.87 -17.79 34.45
N LEU A 899 -5.62 -17.44 34.17
CA LEU A 899 -4.62 -17.02 35.18
C LEU A 899 -5.13 -15.86 36.05
N PHE A 900 -5.81 -14.90 35.43
CA PHE A 900 -6.35 -13.70 36.07
C PHE A 900 -7.85 -13.77 36.37
N ALA A 901 -8.49 -14.90 36.08
CA ALA A 901 -9.90 -15.08 36.34
C ALA A 901 -10.12 -15.50 37.81
N PRO A 902 -11.10 -14.93 38.53
CA PRO A 902 -11.45 -15.38 39.86
C PRO A 902 -11.92 -16.84 39.83
N LYS A 903 -11.52 -17.64 40.83
CA LYS A 903 -11.81 -19.09 40.93
C LYS A 903 -13.27 -19.41 41.31
N THR A 904 -14.21 -18.55 40.94
CA THR A 904 -15.63 -18.71 41.27
C THR A 904 -16.31 -19.73 40.35
N ILE A 905 -17.12 -20.60 40.94
CA ILE A 905 -17.65 -21.83 40.33
C ILE A 905 -18.73 -21.54 39.26
N HIS A 906 -19.26 -20.32 39.19
CA HIS A 906 -20.44 -19.96 38.39
C HIS A 906 -20.20 -18.97 37.25
N LEU A 907 -18.95 -18.62 36.93
CA LEU A 907 -18.68 -17.70 35.82
C LEU A 907 -18.67 -18.44 34.48
N ASN A 908 -19.43 -17.91 33.52
CA ASN A 908 -19.36 -18.37 32.14
C ASN A 908 -18.01 -17.96 31.50
N ALA A 909 -17.69 -18.46 30.30
CA ALA A 909 -16.40 -18.20 29.68
C ALA A 909 -16.18 -16.72 29.30
N SER A 910 -17.24 -16.02 28.89
CA SER A 910 -17.20 -14.61 28.54
C SER A 910 -16.91 -13.75 29.78
N ASP A 911 -17.61 -14.00 30.87
CA ASP A 911 -17.43 -13.28 32.13
C ASP A 911 -16.03 -13.49 32.70
N ARG A 912 -15.49 -14.72 32.59
CA ARG A 912 -14.10 -15.01 32.98
C ARG A 912 -13.10 -14.18 32.18
N GLN A 913 -13.29 -14.04 30.87
CA GLN A 913 -12.42 -13.22 30.03
C GLN A 913 -12.52 -11.73 30.37
N GLN A 914 -13.74 -11.22 30.58
CA GLN A 914 -13.95 -9.84 31.03
C GLN A 914 -13.30 -9.55 32.38
N MET A 915 -13.46 -10.44 33.35
CA MET A 915 -12.83 -10.29 34.67
C MET A 915 -11.30 -10.35 34.57
N SER A 916 -10.73 -11.29 33.83
CA SER A 916 -9.28 -11.33 33.56
C SER A 916 -8.78 -10.03 32.95
N LEU A 917 -9.51 -9.44 32.00
CA LEU A 917 -9.14 -8.18 31.37
C LEU A 917 -9.19 -7.01 32.36
N LEU A 918 -10.19 -6.95 33.23
CA LEU A 918 -10.26 -5.91 34.27
C LEU A 918 -9.10 -6.01 35.26
N VAL A 919 -8.73 -7.22 35.67
CA VAL A 919 -7.59 -7.47 36.57
C VAL A 919 -6.28 -7.06 35.90
N ILE A 920 -6.05 -7.49 34.66
CA ILE A 920 -4.85 -7.11 33.89
C ILE A 920 -4.79 -5.58 33.74
N LYS A 921 -5.92 -4.94 33.43
CA LYS A 921 -6.00 -3.48 33.35
C LYS A 921 -5.62 -2.85 34.69
N SER A 922 -6.22 -3.26 35.81
CA SER A 922 -5.91 -2.66 37.11
C SER A 922 -4.43 -2.82 37.50
N GLU A 923 -3.85 -4.00 37.29
CA GLU A 923 -2.44 -4.27 37.56
C GLU A 923 -1.52 -3.38 36.71
N LEU A 924 -1.84 -3.20 35.42
CA LEU A 924 -1.07 -2.34 34.52
C LEU A 924 -1.12 -0.86 34.95
N PHE A 925 -2.28 -0.36 35.35
CA PHE A 925 -2.44 1.02 35.84
C PHE A 925 -1.68 1.22 37.16
N LEU A 926 -1.74 0.25 38.09
CA LEU A 926 -0.99 0.28 39.34
C LEU A 926 0.53 0.28 39.08
N PHE A 927 0.99 -0.56 38.15
CA PHE A 927 2.40 -0.59 37.74
C PHE A 927 2.86 0.78 37.21
N TYR A 928 2.10 1.40 36.32
CA TYR A 928 2.44 2.74 35.81
C TYR A 928 2.37 3.83 36.87
N GLN A 929 1.46 3.72 37.83
CA GLN A 929 1.42 4.63 38.97
C GLN A 929 2.66 4.48 39.86
N GLN A 930 3.06 3.25 40.19
CA GLN A 930 4.27 2.97 40.97
C GLN A 930 5.54 3.43 40.26
N LEU A 931 5.64 3.24 38.94
CA LEU A 931 6.73 3.78 38.15
C LEU A 931 6.76 5.30 38.16
N ARG A 932 5.60 5.97 38.03
CA ARG A 932 5.49 7.43 38.10
C ARG A 932 5.93 7.97 39.46
N GLU A 933 5.68 7.23 40.54
CA GLU A 933 6.08 7.60 41.90
C GLU A 933 7.57 7.32 42.18
N SER A 934 8.13 6.25 41.59
CA SER A 934 9.51 5.82 41.84
C SER A 934 10.56 6.37 40.87
N ASP A 935 10.16 6.80 39.66
CA ASP A 935 11.06 7.41 38.67
C ASP A 935 11.00 8.95 38.75
N PRO A 936 11.99 9.61 39.37
CA PRO A 936 12.01 11.07 39.49
C PRO A 936 12.09 11.80 38.15
N GLU A 937 12.44 11.11 37.05
CA GLU A 937 12.48 11.66 35.71
C GLU A 937 11.27 11.29 34.85
N TRP A 938 10.23 10.67 35.41
CA TRP A 938 9.04 10.22 34.70
C TRP A 938 8.42 11.28 33.78
N LYS A 939 8.28 12.52 34.28
CA LYS A 939 7.72 13.66 33.52
C LYS A 939 8.60 14.08 32.33
N ARG A 940 9.92 13.88 32.41
CA ARG A 940 10.89 14.22 31.36
C ARG A 940 10.97 13.13 30.28
N LYS A 941 10.79 11.87 30.67
CA LYS A 941 10.81 10.70 29.77
C LYS A 941 9.53 10.54 28.95
N GLY A 942 8.44 11.18 29.37
CA GLY A 942 7.18 11.24 28.62
C GLY A 942 6.56 9.87 28.36
N THR A 943 5.97 9.24 29.39
CA THR A 943 5.46 7.87 29.23
C THR A 943 4.06 7.66 29.80
N GLU A 944 3.09 7.48 28.91
CA GLU A 944 2.18 6.32 28.97
C GLU A 944 2.39 5.39 27.75
N ALA A 945 3.25 5.77 26.77
CA ALA A 945 3.70 4.94 25.64
C ALA A 945 5.03 5.42 24.98
N GLY A 946 5.97 6.02 25.74
CA GLY A 946 7.12 6.76 25.17
C GLY A 946 8.53 6.36 25.64
N MET A 947 8.76 5.12 26.07
CA MET A 947 10.14 4.64 26.32
C MET A 947 10.85 4.32 25.00
N GLY A 948 11.27 5.34 24.26
CA GLY A 948 12.03 5.12 23.03
C GLY A 948 13.09 6.17 22.71
N TYR A 949 13.02 7.37 23.30
CA TYR A 949 13.94 8.46 22.94
C TYR A 949 15.26 8.49 23.73
N TYR A 950 15.46 7.59 24.70
CA TYR A 950 16.67 7.56 25.51
C TYR A 950 17.43 6.26 25.32
N VAL A 951 18.38 6.30 24.37
CA VAL A 951 19.44 5.30 24.24
C VAL A 951 20.21 5.21 25.56
N GLY A 952 20.40 3.99 26.07
CA GLY A 952 21.43 3.66 27.05
C GLY A 952 20.98 3.60 28.51
N ARG A 953 20.44 2.46 28.95
CA ARG A 953 20.88 1.83 30.21
C ARG A 953 21.08 0.33 30.03
N PRO A 954 22.08 -0.25 30.72
CA PRO A 954 22.61 -1.57 30.42
C PRO A 954 21.81 -2.69 31.11
N ASN A 955 21.93 -3.88 30.54
CA ASN A 955 21.41 -5.17 31.00
C ASN A 955 19.89 -5.34 30.85
N TYR A 956 19.48 -6.11 29.84
CA TYR A 956 18.98 -7.48 30.06
C TYR A 956 19.22 -8.34 28.83
#